data_AF-A0A2K3IYH3-F1
#
_entry.id   AF-A0A2K3IYH3-F1
#
_cell.length_a   1.000
_cell.length_b   1.000
_cell.length_c   1.000
_cell.angle_alpha   90.00
_cell.angle_beta   90.00
_cell.angle_gamma   90.00
#
_symmetry.space_group_name_H-M   'P 1'
#
loop_
_entity.id
_entity.type
_entity.pdbx_description
1 polymer ?
#
loop_
_entity_poly.entity_id
_entity_poly.type
_entity_poly.pdbx_seq_one_letter_code
_entity_poly.pdbx_strand_id
1 'polypeptide(L)'
;MLEIGKYIFFTKGNIWAIIIAAIIMISLITTGVGEKGTENTTINSSLNYSFEFKEPLFKDFELIDKTFTEILIPGCISPGREVGSPNIPVNFVNFLIPQGYLVKDIEFSANSNIYDTTSFDLENNPIIPYQKPMTLNELGDPRESIDYNQDIYSSDNLFPENILENQGVAFCRGYSILTVAINPVQYIPCDGTIIYTSKIDLEIVLESTGDINCFYRDNKNDENWVKNLVYNPEVADGYNKAGLSFGYSGGICDPSDYYDYVIITTEQNNLDHWTTNTATPYNWTSLMNKHQIDDGLSCILVTIQDIDAESDYYNSTPLFNDTEAHIREFCKDAYQDWNTEYILVGGDQNWIHRRLLDYAYESNCESDLYWSNLDNTFNEDQDNDWGEEGDAGFDLYSELYIGSLPCDEPQDVSNWMKKSFYYADAVFKDYLENAAFYGGDTTWSCQGDDFVDYSAIKGTDYWLGPIPEIDGPFPDFAGFQFGFETWNENNIGQEFNLSVKWTAEPPNPGWNGGSESQAINGLKNDINNDQVTLISAIAHADSTMSLDVSYYSWESDYHNTKPFFITDMGCHCGDMDASDDGVLHSMLFHSDTELAFGCIYNTGYGWGNADSTNSSSAFQQKCFWDYMFDTLNHSGTTFNWQLGKAQAWSKDFMAPTINWDPSYGSWRDIIETCLLFADPAQKIKSPEKPEHNIGIQNLGVSDHEPHDTNITISTTLYNNGENNETNVCVSLRTNGTEITNQTIVFFEKDTFTNINWLYHTPNHGWEYISVNATMVPGENITLDNEIEKKVIYGPDIAVIDIEAPDILEQGNAEPVKGYIQNLGLTNENNIDILLLADDTIIDSTSIDLNIGESAFVTFIWDGLTSGTGIYNISVFANPVTNESYTSNQIQSKLVKVGSITTMFTDDFEDENGWTVEDDPYITTGTWERGIPVGGGDRGDPAFDYDGSGKCFVTDNRDGDYDIDDGITWLISPNINIDSELDAKIDYALWYTNDYGNDPNNDL
;
A
#
# COMPACT_ATOMS: atom_id res chain seq x y z
N MET A 1 11.90 -43.09 -57.19
CA MET A 1 12.88 -42.83 -58.26
C MET A 1 14.00 -42.06 -57.59
N LEU A 2 15.19 -42.67 -57.53
CA LEU A 2 16.48 -42.17 -57.02
C LEU A 2 16.55 -41.75 -55.52
N GLU A 3 17.06 -42.57 -54.58
CA GLU A 3 18.48 -42.86 -54.22
C GLU A 3 19.15 -41.61 -53.54
N ILE A 4 19.87 -41.58 -52.40
CA ILE A 4 20.88 -42.41 -51.69
C ILE A 4 20.96 -41.82 -50.24
N GLY A 5 20.96 -42.56 -49.12
CA GLY A 5 22.12 -43.17 -48.40
C GLY A 5 23.00 -42.15 -47.62
N LYS A 6 23.55 -42.35 -46.42
CA LYS A 6 23.88 -43.56 -45.64
C LYS A 6 24.69 -43.20 -44.36
N TYR A 7 24.44 -43.95 -43.28
CA TYR A 7 25.35 -44.40 -42.17
C TYR A 7 25.95 -43.39 -41.15
N ILE A 8 26.35 -43.71 -39.90
CA ILE A 8 26.96 -44.90 -39.23
C ILE A 8 26.61 -44.82 -37.70
N PHE A 9 25.90 -45.80 -37.11
CA PHE A 9 26.31 -46.93 -36.22
C PHE A 9 26.68 -46.69 -34.73
N PHE A 10 25.94 -47.43 -33.89
CA PHE A 10 26.05 -47.72 -32.45
C PHE A 10 27.28 -48.55 -32.01
N THR A 11 27.63 -48.46 -30.71
CA THR A 11 27.93 -49.59 -29.78
C THR A 11 27.91 -49.05 -28.32
N LYS A 12 27.01 -49.40 -27.39
CA LYS A 12 26.72 -50.63 -26.60
C LYS A 12 27.77 -51.08 -25.56
N GLY A 13 27.33 -51.18 -24.29
CA GLY A 13 27.98 -51.93 -23.19
C GLY A 13 27.72 -51.32 -21.79
N ASN A 14 26.57 -51.43 -21.10
CA ASN A 14 25.84 -52.59 -20.56
C ASN A 14 26.59 -53.32 -19.39
N ILE A 15 26.18 -53.17 -18.11
CA ILE A 15 25.40 -54.18 -17.33
C ILE A 15 25.55 -54.16 -15.76
N TRP A 16 24.41 -53.90 -15.07
CA TRP A 16 23.75 -54.54 -13.90
C TRP A 16 24.43 -54.84 -12.53
N ALA A 17 23.77 -54.43 -11.43
CA ALA A 17 23.02 -55.28 -10.46
C ALA A 17 22.44 -54.42 -9.29
N ILE A 18 21.12 -54.20 -9.17
CA ILE A 18 20.09 -54.84 -8.30
C ILE A 18 20.36 -54.77 -6.78
N ILE A 19 19.49 -54.07 -6.03
CA ILE A 19 18.57 -54.60 -4.99
C ILE A 19 17.41 -53.60 -4.76
N ILE A 20 16.23 -54.18 -4.51
CA ILE A 20 14.87 -53.61 -4.44
C ILE A 20 14.52 -53.16 -3.01
N ALA A 21 13.85 -52.01 -2.84
CA ALA A 21 12.55 -51.86 -2.16
C ALA A 21 12.29 -50.40 -1.72
N ALA A 22 11.40 -49.68 -2.41
CA ALA A 22 10.62 -48.59 -1.82
C ALA A 22 9.33 -48.42 -2.62
N ILE A 23 8.26 -48.16 -1.88
CA ILE A 23 6.87 -48.21 -2.29
C ILE A 23 6.55 -47.02 -3.22
N ILE A 24 5.88 -47.33 -4.32
CA ILE A 24 5.41 -46.36 -5.33
C ILE A 24 4.01 -45.87 -4.90
N MET A 25 3.83 -44.57 -4.71
CA MET A 25 2.58 -43.90 -5.07
C MET A 25 2.74 -43.36 -6.49
N ILE A 26 1.85 -43.81 -7.38
CA ILE A 26 1.69 -43.36 -8.76
C ILE A 26 0.67 -42.22 -8.77
N SER A 27 1.01 -41.09 -9.35
CA SER A 27 0.12 -40.40 -10.29
C SER A 27 0.82 -40.37 -11.66
N LEU A 28 0.18 -41.05 -12.62
CA LEU A 28 0.58 -41.13 -14.02
C LEU A 28 -0.09 -39.98 -14.76
N ILE A 29 0.65 -39.19 -15.52
CA ILE A 29 0.15 -38.69 -16.82
C ILE A 29 1.12 -39.15 -17.90
N THR A 30 0.57 -39.96 -18.81
CA THR A 30 1.22 -40.47 -20.01
C THR A 30 1.23 -39.39 -21.08
N THR A 31 2.41 -39.00 -21.55
CA THR A 31 2.59 -38.21 -22.77
C THR A 31 2.26 -39.05 -24.01
N GLY A 32 1.23 -38.63 -24.76
CA GLY A 32 0.94 -39.14 -26.11
C GLY A 32 1.22 -38.04 -27.14
N VAL A 33 2.25 -38.22 -27.97
CA VAL A 33 2.58 -37.33 -29.09
C VAL A 33 1.61 -37.59 -30.26
N GLY A 34 0.93 -36.53 -30.74
CA GLY A 34 0.08 -36.53 -31.94
C GLY A 34 -0.19 -35.11 -32.47
N GLU A 35 -0.15 -34.95 -33.79
CA GLU A 35 -0.12 -33.69 -34.56
C GLU A 35 -1.26 -32.67 -34.32
N LYS A 36 -0.90 -31.37 -34.41
CA LYS A 36 -1.74 -30.19 -34.71
C LYS A 36 -3.21 -30.25 -34.29
N GLY A 37 -3.47 -29.81 -33.06
CA GLY A 37 -4.73 -29.32 -32.55
C GLY A 37 -4.43 -28.26 -31.48
N THR A 38 -5.31 -27.27 -31.33
CA THR A 38 -5.32 -26.27 -30.25
C THR A 38 -4.98 -26.88 -28.89
N GLU A 39 -3.85 -26.50 -28.29
CA GLU A 39 -3.52 -26.85 -26.90
C GLU A 39 -3.67 -25.61 -26.04
N ASN A 40 -4.69 -25.63 -25.18
CA ASN A 40 -4.78 -24.78 -24.01
C ASN A 40 -3.58 -25.08 -23.11
N THR A 41 -2.80 -24.05 -22.81
CA THR A 41 -1.81 -24.04 -21.73
C THR A 41 -2.51 -24.38 -20.42
N THR A 42 -2.15 -25.52 -19.81
CA THR A 42 -2.58 -25.86 -18.45
C THR A 42 -1.84 -24.92 -17.50
N ILE A 43 -2.53 -23.91 -16.97
CA ILE A 43 -2.04 -23.13 -15.83
C ILE A 43 -1.93 -24.10 -14.64
N ASN A 44 -0.84 -24.02 -13.89
CA ASN A 44 -0.63 -24.83 -12.68
C ASN A 44 -1.82 -24.66 -11.73
N SER A 45 -2.23 -25.74 -11.06
CA SER A 45 -3.35 -25.73 -10.10
C SER A 45 -3.04 -24.97 -8.80
N SER A 46 -1.93 -24.26 -8.72
CA SER A 46 -1.56 -23.42 -7.59
C SER A 46 -0.56 -22.31 -7.98
N LEU A 47 -0.58 -21.22 -7.20
CA LEU A 47 0.45 -20.17 -7.18
C LEU A 47 1.27 -20.34 -5.91
N ASN A 48 2.60 -20.23 -6.00
CA ASN A 48 3.49 -20.48 -4.88
C ASN A 48 4.37 -19.25 -4.65
N TYR A 49 4.41 -18.79 -3.40
CA TYR A 49 5.19 -17.62 -2.99
C TYR A 49 5.94 -17.92 -1.69
N SER A 50 7.07 -17.27 -1.49
CA SER A 50 7.87 -17.39 -0.28
C SER A 50 8.12 -16.00 0.27
N PHE A 51 7.79 -15.79 1.54
CA PHE A 51 8.04 -14.53 2.24
C PHE A 51 8.96 -14.78 3.41
N GLU A 52 9.96 -13.91 3.52
CA GLU A 52 10.95 -13.92 4.58
C GLU A 52 10.84 -12.61 5.33
N PHE A 53 10.79 -12.71 6.65
CA PHE A 53 10.65 -11.56 7.52
C PHE A 53 12.00 -11.32 8.20
N LYS A 54 12.38 -10.05 8.36
CA LYS A 54 13.53 -9.71 9.19
C LYS A 54 13.20 -9.93 10.67
N GLU A 55 14.23 -10.11 11.49
CA GLU A 55 14.03 -10.25 12.93
C GLU A 55 13.33 -9.02 13.51
N PRO A 56 12.38 -9.21 14.44
CA PRO A 56 11.67 -8.10 15.08
C PRO A 56 12.63 -7.21 15.88
N LEU A 57 12.51 -5.90 15.67
CA LEU A 57 13.15 -4.88 16.48
C LEU A 57 12.20 -4.48 17.61
N PHE A 58 12.67 -4.60 18.84
CA PHE A 58 11.92 -4.17 20.03
C PHE A 58 12.47 -2.83 20.52
N LYS A 59 11.56 -1.90 20.80
CA LYS A 59 11.92 -0.58 21.33
C LYS A 59 11.06 -0.27 22.56
N ASP A 60 11.69 0.21 23.62
CA ASP A 60 10.96 0.81 24.73
C ASP A 60 10.21 2.05 24.23
N PHE A 61 8.94 2.15 24.60
CA PHE A 61 8.05 3.23 24.22
C PHE A 61 7.34 3.77 25.47
N GLU A 62 7.48 5.06 25.73
CA GLU A 62 6.76 5.71 26.84
C GLU A 62 5.41 6.26 26.38
N LEU A 63 4.32 5.71 26.92
CA LEU A 63 2.95 6.19 26.73
C LEU A 63 2.34 6.57 28.08
N ILE A 64 2.02 7.85 28.28
CA ILE A 64 1.38 8.41 29.49
C ILE A 64 2.07 7.91 30.79
N ASP A 65 3.36 8.23 30.93
CA ASP A 65 4.21 7.86 32.08
C ASP A 65 4.31 6.34 32.36
N LYS A 66 3.91 5.48 31.40
CA LYS A 66 4.14 4.03 31.43
C LYS A 66 5.02 3.62 30.26
N THR A 67 5.87 2.63 30.50
CA THR A 67 6.72 2.04 29.46
C THR A 67 6.02 0.81 28.87
N PHE A 68 6.03 0.71 27.55
CA PHE A 68 5.58 -0.41 26.75
C PHE A 68 6.69 -0.82 25.81
N THR A 69 6.51 -1.93 25.11
CA THR A 69 7.42 -2.36 24.04
C THR A 69 6.75 -2.26 22.68
N GLU A 70 7.40 -1.59 21.74
CA GLU A 70 7.00 -1.58 20.33
C GLU A 70 7.74 -2.68 19.57
N ILE A 71 7.05 -3.37 18.65
CA ILE A 71 7.66 -4.32 17.72
C ILE A 71 7.65 -3.72 16.32
N LEU A 72 8.81 -3.71 15.67
CA LEU A 72 8.97 -3.25 14.30
C LEU A 72 9.58 -4.36 13.44
N ILE A 73 8.93 -4.66 12.32
CA ILE A 73 9.43 -5.54 11.28
C ILE A 73 9.35 -4.80 9.95
N PRO A 74 10.48 -4.57 9.24
CA PRO A 74 10.46 -4.02 7.89
C PRO A 74 9.59 -4.89 6.97
N GLY A 75 8.71 -4.29 6.15
CA GLY A 75 7.72 -5.04 5.39
C GLY A 75 6.37 -5.18 6.08
N CYS A 76 6.25 -4.78 7.35
CA CYS A 76 5.05 -4.99 8.14
C CYS A 76 4.54 -3.69 8.75
N ILE A 77 3.26 -3.69 9.07
CA ILE A 77 2.51 -2.58 9.63
C ILE A 77 1.73 -3.02 10.84
N SER A 78 1.35 -2.10 11.71
CA SER A 78 0.60 -2.42 12.92
C SER A 78 -0.80 -1.81 12.81
N PRO A 79 -1.76 -2.50 12.18
CA PRO A 79 -3.04 -1.92 11.78
C PRO A 79 -4.01 -1.65 12.94
N GLY A 80 -3.69 -2.11 14.15
CA GLY A 80 -4.65 -2.15 15.26
C GLY A 80 -5.77 -3.17 15.00
N ARG A 81 -5.82 -4.25 15.77
CA ARG A 81 -6.88 -5.28 15.64
C ARG A 81 -8.11 -4.98 16.49
N GLU A 82 -7.88 -4.45 17.68
CA GLU A 82 -8.91 -4.02 18.61
C GLU A 82 -8.32 -2.91 19.50
N VAL A 83 -9.13 -1.91 19.86
CA VAL A 83 -8.68 -0.87 20.79
C VAL A 83 -8.28 -1.48 22.14
N GLY A 84 -7.11 -1.08 22.60
CA GLY A 84 -6.49 -1.60 23.80
C GLY A 84 -5.90 -3.00 23.67
N SER A 85 -5.89 -3.62 22.49
CA SER A 85 -5.17 -4.88 22.25
C SER A 85 -3.70 -4.63 21.86
N PRO A 86 -2.80 -5.62 21.99
CA PRO A 86 -1.40 -5.49 21.53
C PRO A 86 -1.30 -5.04 20.06
N ASN A 87 -0.51 -4.00 19.78
CA ASN A 87 -0.31 -3.53 18.41
C ASN A 87 0.80 -4.36 17.73
N ILE A 88 0.39 -5.37 16.95
CA ILE A 88 1.29 -6.39 16.38
C ILE A 88 1.52 -6.15 14.87
N PRO A 89 2.76 -6.24 14.37
CA PRO A 89 3.06 -6.14 12.94
C PRO A 89 2.41 -7.24 12.08
N VAL A 90 1.91 -6.84 10.93
CA VAL A 90 1.23 -7.64 9.91
C VAL A 90 1.75 -7.24 8.53
N ASN A 91 1.95 -8.20 7.64
CA ASN A 91 2.24 -7.95 6.23
C ASN A 91 1.00 -8.28 5.38
N PHE A 92 0.48 -7.30 4.65
CA PHE A 92 -0.63 -7.50 3.72
C PHE A 92 -0.09 -7.66 2.30
N VAL A 93 -0.58 -8.67 1.58
CA VAL A 93 -0.19 -8.93 0.19
C VAL A 93 -1.43 -9.13 -0.67
N ASN A 94 -1.50 -8.35 -1.76
CA ASN A 94 -2.53 -8.45 -2.77
C ASN A 94 -2.03 -9.30 -3.94
N PHE A 95 -2.65 -10.45 -4.19
CA PHE A 95 -2.34 -11.32 -5.31
C PHE A 95 -3.42 -11.23 -6.39
N LEU A 96 -3.01 -10.96 -7.60
CA LEU A 96 -3.85 -11.15 -8.77
C LEU A 96 -4.03 -12.65 -9.04
N ILE A 97 -5.28 -13.07 -9.13
CA ILE A 97 -5.65 -14.46 -9.46
C ILE A 97 -5.79 -14.60 -10.97
N PRO A 98 -5.29 -15.67 -11.61
CA PRO A 98 -5.47 -15.89 -13.04
C PRO A 98 -6.94 -15.93 -13.47
N GLN A 99 -7.25 -15.33 -14.62
CA GLN A 99 -8.59 -15.32 -15.19
C GLN A 99 -9.18 -16.73 -15.33
N GLY A 100 -10.44 -16.94 -14.94
CA GLY A 100 -11.10 -18.25 -15.04
C GLY A 100 -10.83 -19.20 -13.87
N TYR A 101 -10.21 -18.71 -12.80
CA TYR A 101 -9.90 -19.47 -11.59
C TYR A 101 -10.51 -18.83 -10.34
N LEU A 102 -10.83 -19.67 -9.36
CA LEU A 102 -11.16 -19.27 -8.00
C LEU A 102 -10.10 -19.78 -7.03
N VAL A 103 -9.94 -19.06 -5.91
CA VAL A 103 -9.14 -19.52 -4.78
C VAL A 103 -9.92 -20.61 -4.05
N LYS A 104 -9.37 -21.82 -4.03
CA LYS A 104 -9.99 -22.97 -3.38
C LYS A 104 -9.51 -23.14 -1.94
N ASP A 105 -8.21 -22.98 -1.73
CA ASP A 105 -7.56 -23.10 -0.44
C ASP A 105 -6.27 -22.28 -0.42
N ILE A 106 -5.80 -21.96 0.78
CA ILE A 106 -4.51 -21.31 1.00
C ILE A 106 -3.74 -22.20 1.97
N GLU A 107 -2.84 -23.00 1.43
CA GLU A 107 -1.96 -23.86 2.21
C GLU A 107 -0.67 -23.09 2.52
N PHE A 108 -0.10 -23.31 3.70
CA PHE A 108 1.19 -22.70 4.03
C PHE A 108 2.03 -23.58 4.95
N SER A 109 3.34 -23.34 4.91
CA SER A 109 4.27 -23.83 5.92
C SER A 109 5.08 -22.66 6.47
N ALA A 110 5.21 -22.61 7.80
CA ALA A 110 5.87 -21.51 8.49
C ALA A 110 7.04 -22.01 9.33
N ASN A 111 8.14 -21.26 9.35
CA ASN A 111 9.25 -21.46 10.27
C ASN A 111 9.10 -20.52 11.47
N SER A 112 8.31 -20.99 12.45
CA SER A 112 8.00 -20.26 13.68
C SER A 112 8.77 -20.81 14.87
N ASN A 113 9.39 -19.94 15.66
CA ASN A 113 10.05 -20.30 16.91
C ASN A 113 9.69 -19.29 18.01
N ILE A 114 9.74 -19.72 19.27
CA ILE A 114 9.68 -18.79 20.39
C ILE A 114 10.88 -17.85 20.28
N TYR A 115 10.62 -16.55 20.24
CA TYR A 115 11.64 -15.53 20.16
C TYR A 115 12.24 -15.29 21.55
N ASP A 116 13.56 -15.13 21.62
CA ASP A 116 14.24 -14.84 22.89
C ASP A 116 13.97 -13.38 23.29
N THR A 117 12.93 -13.17 24.08
CA THR A 117 12.56 -11.88 24.64
C THR A 117 13.20 -11.61 25.99
N THR A 118 14.15 -12.42 26.47
CA THR A 118 14.74 -12.28 27.82
C THR A 118 15.50 -10.97 28.06
N SER A 119 15.81 -10.23 27.01
CA SER A 119 16.39 -8.88 27.09
C SER A 119 15.34 -7.76 27.19
N PHE A 120 14.05 -8.11 27.13
CA PHE A 120 12.91 -7.21 27.20
C PHE A 120 11.96 -7.66 28.32
N ASP A 121 11.51 -6.72 29.12
CA ASP A 121 10.56 -6.98 30.20
C ASP A 121 9.13 -6.87 29.65
N LEU A 122 8.70 -7.87 28.87
CA LEU A 122 7.38 -7.88 28.24
C LEU A 122 6.22 -8.19 29.20
N GLU A 123 6.53 -8.55 30.45
CA GLU A 123 5.53 -8.73 31.51
C GLU A 123 5.17 -7.37 32.13
N ASN A 124 6.16 -6.52 32.43
CA ASN A 124 5.90 -5.18 32.97
C ASN A 124 5.73 -4.10 31.89
N ASN A 125 6.43 -4.25 30.77
CA ASN A 125 6.37 -3.37 29.60
C ASN A 125 5.82 -4.17 28.41
N PRO A 126 4.54 -4.58 28.47
CA PRO A 126 3.94 -5.40 27.44
C PRO A 126 3.94 -4.68 26.10
N ILE A 127 3.59 -5.40 25.04
CA ILE A 127 3.47 -4.79 23.72
C ILE A 127 2.52 -3.61 23.79
N ILE A 128 2.87 -2.50 23.14
CA ILE A 128 2.08 -1.27 23.21
C ILE A 128 0.62 -1.55 22.77
N PRO A 129 -0.38 -1.11 23.56
CA PRO A 129 -1.76 -1.24 23.16
C PRO A 129 -2.09 -0.29 22.02
N TYR A 130 -2.81 -0.78 21.01
CA TYR A 130 -3.41 0.06 19.98
C TYR A 130 -4.39 1.04 20.65
N GLN A 131 -4.16 2.34 20.47
CA GLN A 131 -5.04 3.38 21.02
C GLN A 131 -6.19 3.66 20.06
N LYS A 132 -7.33 4.12 20.59
CA LYS A 132 -8.47 4.44 19.72
C LYS A 132 -8.11 5.57 18.74
N PRO A 133 -8.62 5.52 17.49
CA PRO A 133 -8.57 6.68 16.63
C PRO A 133 -9.45 7.80 17.20
N MET A 134 -9.24 9.01 16.71
CA MET A 134 -9.98 10.19 17.14
C MET A 134 -10.82 10.71 15.98
N THR A 135 -12.10 11.02 16.23
CA THR A 135 -12.83 11.79 15.21
C THR A 135 -12.33 13.22 15.23
N LEU A 136 -12.26 13.88 14.09
CA LEU A 136 -11.79 15.26 14.02
C LEU A 136 -12.66 16.23 14.82
N ASN A 137 -13.88 15.87 15.24
CA ASN A 137 -14.73 16.70 16.11
C ASN A 137 -14.56 16.44 17.62
N GLU A 138 -13.79 15.43 18.02
CA GLU A 138 -13.53 15.15 19.43
C GLU A 138 -12.60 16.21 20.02
N LEU A 139 -13.15 17.03 20.93
CA LEU A 139 -12.41 18.05 21.66
C LEU A 139 -11.74 17.47 22.90
N GLY A 140 -10.49 17.87 23.12
CA GLY A 140 -9.73 17.54 24.31
C GLY A 140 -8.62 16.55 24.02
N ASP A 141 -7.64 16.57 24.93
CA ASP A 141 -6.46 15.74 24.83
C ASP A 141 -6.81 14.28 25.18
N PRO A 142 -6.72 13.33 24.24
CA PRO A 142 -7.04 11.93 24.52
C PRO A 142 -6.05 11.27 25.50
N ARG A 143 -4.94 11.93 25.85
CA ARG A 143 -3.96 11.46 26.84
C ARG A 143 -4.47 11.46 28.29
N GLU A 144 -5.78 11.53 28.53
CA GLU A 144 -6.35 11.38 29.88
C GLU A 144 -6.23 9.94 30.41
N SER A 145 -6.14 8.93 29.53
CA SER A 145 -5.98 7.52 29.89
C SER A 145 -5.44 6.68 28.74
N ILE A 146 -4.81 5.56 29.07
CA ILE A 146 -4.39 4.53 28.10
C ILE A 146 -5.56 3.57 27.90
N ASP A 147 -5.95 3.32 26.65
CA ASP A 147 -6.82 2.21 26.30
C ASP A 147 -6.04 0.90 26.45
N TYR A 148 -6.49 0.02 27.33
CA TYR A 148 -5.80 -1.22 27.68
C TYR A 148 -6.82 -2.33 27.97
N ASN A 149 -6.91 -3.30 27.07
CA ASN A 149 -7.82 -4.44 27.20
C ASN A 149 -7.23 -5.48 28.16
N GLN A 150 -7.57 -5.34 29.43
CA GLN A 150 -7.08 -6.22 30.49
C GLN A 150 -7.39 -7.70 30.23
N ASP A 151 -8.49 -8.03 29.57
CA ASP A 151 -8.87 -9.42 29.29
C ASP A 151 -7.92 -10.05 28.24
N ILE A 152 -7.50 -9.29 27.22
CA ILE A 152 -6.48 -9.72 26.26
C ILE A 152 -5.10 -9.79 26.92
N TYR A 153 -4.70 -8.75 27.64
CA TYR A 153 -3.38 -8.74 28.30
C TYR A 153 -3.23 -9.77 29.42
N SER A 154 -4.33 -10.30 29.95
CA SER A 154 -4.31 -11.39 30.92
C SER A 154 -4.59 -12.78 30.31
N SER A 155 -4.73 -12.87 28.99
CA SER A 155 -5.00 -14.11 28.26
C SER A 155 -3.71 -14.89 27.99
N ASP A 156 -3.82 -16.22 28.10
CA ASP A 156 -2.80 -17.22 27.72
C ASP A 156 -2.94 -17.71 26.27
N ASN A 157 -3.87 -17.11 25.51
CA ASN A 157 -4.06 -17.39 24.09
C ASN A 157 -3.13 -16.54 23.21
N LEU A 158 -2.76 -17.10 22.05
CA LEU A 158 -2.00 -16.38 21.03
C LEU A 158 -2.79 -15.20 20.45
N PHE A 159 -2.11 -14.08 20.30
CA PHE A 159 -2.60 -12.86 19.70
C PHE A 159 -1.63 -12.34 18.61
N PRO A 160 -2.06 -12.26 17.34
CA PRO A 160 -3.24 -12.90 16.79
C PRO A 160 -3.13 -14.44 16.84
N GLU A 161 -4.27 -15.13 16.77
CA GLU A 161 -4.34 -16.60 16.83
C GLU A 161 -3.70 -17.25 15.59
N ASN A 162 -3.87 -16.64 14.42
CA ASN A 162 -3.47 -17.20 13.13
C ASN A 162 -2.22 -16.53 12.59
N ILE A 163 -1.31 -17.31 12.01
CA ILE A 163 -0.15 -16.78 11.25
C ILE A 163 -0.59 -16.19 9.91
N LEU A 164 -1.66 -16.71 9.34
CA LEU A 164 -2.16 -16.29 8.04
C LEU A 164 -3.69 -16.13 8.09
N GLU A 165 -4.18 -15.01 7.58
CA GLU A 165 -5.60 -14.68 7.52
C GLU A 165 -5.97 -14.35 6.07
N ASN A 166 -6.95 -15.07 5.54
CA ASN A 166 -7.55 -14.79 4.24
C ASN A 166 -8.52 -13.60 4.38
N GLN A 167 -8.20 -12.48 3.75
CA GLN A 167 -9.04 -11.27 3.78
C GLN A 167 -10.12 -11.29 2.68
N GLY A 168 -10.15 -12.32 1.84
CA GLY A 168 -11.14 -12.50 0.79
C GLY A 168 -10.62 -12.16 -0.61
N VAL A 169 -11.47 -12.42 -1.59
CA VAL A 169 -11.24 -12.06 -3.00
C VAL A 169 -12.21 -10.95 -3.37
N ALA A 170 -11.67 -9.82 -3.79
CA ALA A 170 -12.42 -8.71 -4.35
C ALA A 170 -12.13 -8.57 -5.85
N PHE A 171 -12.88 -7.73 -6.54
CA PHE A 171 -12.79 -7.56 -7.98
C PHE A 171 -12.55 -6.10 -8.31
N CYS A 172 -11.62 -5.83 -9.21
CA CYS A 172 -11.35 -4.50 -9.73
C CYS A 172 -11.38 -4.56 -11.25
N ARG A 173 -12.37 -3.94 -11.90
CA ARG A 173 -12.46 -3.84 -13.37
C ARG A 173 -12.44 -5.21 -14.06
N GLY A 174 -13.01 -6.21 -13.38
CA GLY A 174 -13.06 -7.61 -13.82
C GLY A 174 -11.80 -8.44 -13.55
N TYR A 175 -10.83 -7.92 -12.80
CA TYR A 175 -9.66 -8.65 -12.30
C TYR A 175 -9.88 -9.09 -10.87
N SER A 176 -9.56 -10.34 -10.55
CA SER A 176 -9.76 -10.92 -9.21
C SER A 176 -8.52 -10.74 -8.33
N ILE A 177 -8.65 -10.01 -7.22
CA ILE A 177 -7.56 -9.72 -6.29
C ILE A 177 -7.83 -10.43 -4.96
N LEU A 178 -6.93 -11.34 -4.57
CA LEU A 178 -6.91 -11.98 -3.26
C LEU A 178 -6.04 -11.15 -2.31
N THR A 179 -6.56 -10.78 -1.14
CA THR A 179 -5.76 -10.15 -0.09
C THR A 179 -5.45 -11.17 1.01
N VAL A 180 -4.18 -11.28 1.39
CA VAL A 180 -3.71 -12.15 2.48
C VAL A 180 -2.99 -11.32 3.52
N ALA A 181 -3.35 -11.48 4.78
CA ALA A 181 -2.63 -10.91 5.91
C ALA A 181 -1.74 -11.98 6.55
N ILE A 182 -0.44 -11.71 6.64
CA ILE A 182 0.57 -12.59 7.23
C ILE A 182 1.01 -11.94 8.54
N ASN A 183 0.86 -12.66 9.65
CA ASN A 183 1.27 -12.26 11.00
C ASN A 183 2.63 -12.91 11.30
N PRO A 184 3.76 -12.24 11.03
CA PRO A 184 5.08 -12.78 11.33
C PRO A 184 5.38 -12.84 12.83
N VAL A 185 4.53 -12.24 13.67
CA VAL A 185 4.63 -12.24 15.12
C VAL A 185 3.30 -12.64 15.72
N GLN A 186 3.35 -13.56 16.68
CA GLN A 186 2.25 -13.86 17.59
C GLN A 186 2.72 -13.65 19.02
N TYR A 187 1.84 -13.17 19.88
CA TYR A 187 2.15 -12.76 21.25
C TYR A 187 1.21 -13.48 22.22
N ILE A 188 1.73 -14.03 23.32
CA ILE A 188 0.93 -14.49 24.46
C ILE A 188 1.04 -13.39 25.51
N PRO A 189 -0.02 -12.58 25.72
CA PRO A 189 0.12 -11.38 26.50
C PRO A 189 0.37 -11.59 27.99
N CYS A 190 -0.25 -12.62 28.59
CA CYS A 190 -0.18 -12.81 30.03
C CYS A 190 1.21 -13.11 30.57
N ASP A 191 2.13 -13.62 29.75
CA ASP A 191 3.48 -14.02 30.14
C ASP A 191 4.58 -13.43 29.24
N GLY A 192 4.22 -12.50 28.34
CA GLY A 192 5.21 -11.82 27.51
C GLY A 192 5.78 -12.66 26.35
N THR A 193 5.29 -13.88 26.08
CA THR A 193 5.92 -14.77 25.09
C THR A 193 5.67 -14.30 23.65
N ILE A 194 6.74 -14.15 22.87
CA ILE A 194 6.66 -13.89 21.43
C ILE A 194 6.99 -15.15 20.62
N ILE A 195 6.17 -15.45 19.62
CA ILE A 195 6.45 -16.43 18.58
C ILE A 195 6.73 -15.66 17.29
N TYR A 196 7.91 -15.84 16.73
CA TYR A 196 8.35 -15.18 15.51
C TYR A 196 8.45 -16.17 14.35
N THR A 197 7.83 -15.81 13.24
CA THR A 197 7.87 -16.52 11.95
C THR A 197 8.86 -15.83 11.03
N SER A 198 10.02 -16.46 10.86
CA SER A 198 11.10 -15.96 9.98
C SER A 198 10.82 -16.17 8.49
N LYS A 199 10.01 -17.18 8.16
CA LYS A 199 9.70 -17.55 6.77
C LYS A 199 8.33 -18.20 6.68
N ILE A 200 7.59 -17.88 5.63
CA ILE A 200 6.35 -18.55 5.24
C ILE A 200 6.43 -18.92 3.76
N ASP A 201 6.18 -20.19 3.46
CA ASP A 201 5.97 -20.69 2.10
C ASP A 201 4.46 -20.86 1.90
N LEU A 202 3.92 -20.11 0.95
CA LEU A 202 2.49 -20.00 0.65
C LEU A 202 2.17 -20.73 -0.65
N GLU A 203 1.15 -21.60 -0.63
CA GLU A 203 0.55 -22.21 -1.81
C GLU A 203 -0.93 -21.81 -1.90
N ILE A 204 -1.24 -20.95 -2.87
CA ILE A 204 -2.63 -20.58 -3.22
C ILE A 204 -3.14 -21.64 -4.17
N VAL A 205 -4.02 -22.52 -3.70
CA VAL A 205 -4.60 -23.61 -4.49
C VAL A 205 -5.76 -23.07 -5.31
N LEU A 206 -5.70 -23.26 -6.62
CA LEU A 206 -6.67 -22.73 -7.57
C LEU A 206 -7.59 -23.82 -8.12
N GLU A 207 -8.87 -23.47 -8.29
CA GLU A 207 -9.85 -24.27 -9.02
C GLU A 207 -10.21 -23.58 -10.33
N SER A 208 -10.00 -24.27 -11.46
CA SER A 208 -10.45 -23.77 -12.76
C SER A 208 -11.96 -23.94 -12.87
N THR A 209 -12.67 -22.82 -12.91
CA THR A 209 -14.11 -22.78 -13.16
C THR A 209 -14.40 -22.45 -14.62
N GLY A 210 -13.51 -21.69 -15.26
CA GLY A 210 -13.76 -21.07 -16.56
C GLY A 210 -14.73 -19.88 -16.47
N ASP A 211 -15.15 -19.51 -15.27
CA ASP A 211 -16.00 -18.36 -15.02
C ASP A 211 -15.14 -17.09 -15.06
N ILE A 212 -15.56 -16.13 -15.87
CA ILE A 212 -14.84 -14.89 -16.10
C ILE A 212 -15.75 -13.77 -15.64
N ASN A 213 -15.21 -12.86 -14.83
CA ASN A 213 -15.94 -11.70 -14.36
C ASN A 213 -16.43 -10.88 -15.57
N CYS A 214 -17.73 -10.55 -15.57
CA CYS A 214 -18.40 -9.92 -16.69
C CYS A 214 -18.02 -8.45 -16.90
N PHE A 215 -17.32 -7.84 -15.95
CA PHE A 215 -16.78 -6.48 -16.04
C PHE A 215 -15.35 -6.42 -16.60
N TYR A 216 -14.79 -7.56 -17.03
CA TYR A 216 -13.51 -7.56 -17.75
C TYR A 216 -13.66 -7.00 -19.18
N ARG A 217 -13.02 -5.86 -19.46
CA ARG A 217 -13.19 -5.15 -20.75
C ARG A 217 -12.07 -5.34 -21.76
N ASP A 218 -10.92 -5.87 -21.37
CA ASP A 218 -9.67 -5.91 -22.18
C ASP A 218 -9.14 -4.49 -22.49
N ASN A 219 -9.25 -3.60 -21.50
CA ASN A 219 -8.81 -2.22 -21.59
C ASN A 219 -7.42 -2.08 -20.95
N LYS A 220 -6.48 -1.47 -21.66
CA LYS A 220 -5.10 -1.32 -21.17
C LYS A 220 -4.98 -0.36 -19.99
N ASN A 221 -5.86 0.63 -19.87
CA ASN A 221 -5.90 1.52 -18.72
C ASN A 221 -6.35 0.74 -17.47
N ASP A 222 -7.40 -0.10 -17.60
CA ASP A 222 -7.86 -0.97 -16.52
C ASP A 222 -6.75 -1.95 -16.09
N GLU A 223 -6.04 -2.56 -17.06
CA GLU A 223 -4.91 -3.46 -16.78
C GLU A 223 -3.77 -2.76 -16.01
N ASN A 224 -3.38 -1.56 -16.45
CA ASN A 224 -2.32 -0.80 -15.79
C ASN A 224 -2.73 -0.36 -14.37
N TRP A 225 -4.00 0.02 -14.18
CA TRP A 225 -4.55 0.35 -12.86
C TRP A 225 -4.36 -0.82 -11.89
N VAL A 226 -4.79 -2.03 -12.29
CA VAL A 226 -4.70 -3.23 -11.46
C VAL A 226 -3.25 -3.66 -11.21
N LYS A 227 -2.36 -3.53 -12.21
CA LYS A 227 -0.93 -3.87 -12.05
C LYS A 227 -0.26 -3.07 -10.94
N ASN A 228 -0.72 -1.86 -10.64
CA ASN A 228 -0.18 -1.03 -9.58
C ASN A 228 -0.76 -1.34 -8.18
N LEU A 229 -1.72 -2.25 -8.08
CA LEU A 229 -2.38 -2.63 -6.82
C LEU A 229 -1.98 -4.02 -6.30
N VAL A 230 -1.21 -4.79 -7.09
CA VAL A 230 -0.95 -6.22 -6.85
C VAL A 230 0.54 -6.56 -6.83
N TYR A 231 0.90 -7.58 -6.07
CA TYR A 231 2.27 -8.07 -5.89
C TYR A 231 2.83 -8.80 -7.12
N ASN A 232 1.97 -9.46 -7.89
CA ASN A 232 2.30 -10.30 -9.04
C ASN A 232 1.67 -9.75 -10.35
N PRO A 233 2.05 -8.53 -10.78
CA PRO A 233 1.43 -7.84 -11.90
C PRO A 233 1.54 -8.59 -13.23
N GLU A 234 2.52 -9.48 -13.39
CA GLU A 234 2.70 -10.32 -14.57
C GLU A 234 1.53 -11.29 -14.82
N VAL A 235 0.73 -11.61 -13.80
CA VAL A 235 -0.46 -12.47 -13.97
C VAL A 235 -1.51 -11.81 -14.88
N ALA A 236 -1.55 -10.48 -14.93
CA ALA A 236 -2.46 -9.75 -15.80
C ALA A 236 -2.20 -10.01 -17.29
N ASP A 237 -0.97 -10.37 -17.69
CA ASP A 237 -0.64 -10.68 -19.09
C ASP A 237 -1.34 -11.97 -19.59
N GLY A 238 -1.83 -12.80 -18.67
CA GLY A 238 -2.62 -14.01 -18.98
C GLY A 238 -4.10 -13.73 -19.24
N TYR A 239 -4.61 -12.57 -18.84
CA TYR A 239 -6.00 -12.18 -19.07
C TYR A 239 -6.24 -11.89 -20.55
N ASN A 240 -7.34 -12.40 -21.10
CA ASN A 240 -7.69 -12.14 -22.49
C ASN A 240 -9.21 -12.16 -22.72
N LYS A 241 -9.68 -11.32 -23.64
CA LYS A 241 -11.10 -11.31 -24.07
C LYS A 241 -11.38 -12.23 -25.26
N ALA A 242 -10.38 -12.99 -25.73
CA ALA A 242 -10.45 -13.68 -27.01
C ALA A 242 -11.61 -14.69 -27.07
N GLY A 243 -12.69 -14.34 -27.77
CA GLY A 243 -13.88 -15.18 -27.95
C GLY A 243 -14.96 -14.99 -26.88
N LEU A 244 -14.81 -14.02 -25.99
CA LEU A 244 -15.79 -13.65 -24.96
C LEU A 244 -16.51 -12.36 -25.37
N SER A 245 -17.82 -12.33 -25.15
CA SER A 245 -18.65 -11.15 -25.32
C SER A 245 -19.49 -11.04 -24.07
N PHE A 246 -19.17 -10.04 -23.25
CA PHE A 246 -20.01 -9.63 -22.13
C PHE A 246 -20.82 -8.44 -22.62
N GLY A 247 -22.12 -8.52 -22.42
CA GLY A 247 -23.03 -7.42 -22.67
C GLY A 247 -24.21 -7.57 -21.72
N TYR A 248 -24.81 -6.46 -21.36
CA TYR A 248 -25.95 -6.47 -20.47
C TYR A 248 -27.16 -7.01 -21.22
N SER A 249 -27.97 -7.82 -20.55
CA SER A 249 -29.10 -8.48 -21.22
C SER A 249 -30.33 -7.59 -21.15
N GLY A 250 -30.48 -6.67 -22.10
CA GLY A 250 -31.63 -5.76 -22.17
C GLY A 250 -31.22 -4.36 -21.72
N GLY A 251 -32.07 -3.69 -20.95
CA GLY A 251 -31.74 -2.38 -20.41
C GLY A 251 -31.88 -1.24 -21.42
N ILE A 252 -31.38 -0.07 -21.03
CA ILE A 252 -31.48 1.18 -21.81
C ILE A 252 -30.27 1.29 -22.75
N CYS A 253 -29.14 0.68 -22.42
CA CYS A 253 -27.90 0.89 -23.15
C CYS A 253 -27.83 0.00 -24.40
N ASP A 254 -27.88 0.61 -25.59
CA ASP A 254 -27.63 -0.13 -26.84
C ASP A 254 -26.12 -0.44 -26.97
N PRO A 255 -25.69 -1.72 -27.07
CA PRO A 255 -24.28 -2.08 -27.20
C PRO A 255 -23.61 -1.61 -28.50
N SER A 256 -24.36 -1.01 -29.43
CA SER A 256 -23.82 -0.38 -30.64
C SER A 256 -23.51 1.11 -30.48
N ASP A 257 -23.95 1.71 -29.36
CA ASP A 257 -23.60 3.06 -28.95
C ASP A 257 -22.37 3.06 -28.02
N TYR A 258 -21.88 4.25 -27.68
CA TYR A 258 -20.69 4.43 -26.86
C TYR A 258 -20.74 5.80 -26.16
N TYR A 259 -20.63 5.80 -24.83
CA TYR A 259 -20.63 7.01 -24.01
C TYR A 259 -19.62 6.84 -22.88
N ASP A 260 -18.58 7.68 -22.87
CA ASP A 260 -17.57 7.69 -21.81
C ASP A 260 -18.11 8.26 -20.50
N TYR A 261 -19.06 9.20 -20.60
CA TYR A 261 -19.53 10.03 -19.49
C TYR A 261 -21.06 10.07 -19.43
N VAL A 262 -21.62 9.62 -18.32
CA VAL A 262 -23.07 9.62 -18.08
C VAL A 262 -23.41 10.60 -16.96
N ILE A 263 -24.41 11.46 -17.22
CA ILE A 263 -25.04 12.27 -16.20
C ILE A 263 -26.35 11.57 -15.79
N ILE A 264 -26.48 11.23 -14.52
CA ILE A 264 -27.71 10.72 -13.92
C ILE A 264 -28.41 11.88 -13.22
N THR A 265 -29.67 12.16 -13.55
CA THR A 265 -30.44 13.25 -12.94
C THR A 265 -31.91 12.88 -12.74
N THR A 266 -32.76 13.86 -12.40
CA THR A 266 -34.19 13.66 -12.22
C THR A 266 -35.04 14.65 -13.01
N GLU A 267 -36.25 14.25 -13.41
CA GLU A 267 -37.27 15.16 -13.92
C GLU A 267 -37.86 16.10 -12.85
N GLN A 268 -37.60 15.85 -11.55
CA GLN A 268 -38.05 16.75 -10.49
C GLN A 268 -37.47 18.16 -10.68
N ASN A 269 -38.30 19.17 -10.40
CA ASN A 269 -37.96 20.59 -10.58
C ASN A 269 -37.45 20.98 -11.99
N ASN A 270 -37.67 20.14 -13.02
CA ASN A 270 -37.11 20.29 -14.37
C ASN A 270 -35.56 20.27 -14.38
N LEU A 271 -34.94 19.50 -13.47
CA LEU A 271 -33.49 19.30 -13.48
C LEU A 271 -33.01 18.55 -14.72
N ASP A 272 -33.82 17.70 -15.33
CA ASP A 272 -33.53 17.06 -16.62
C ASP A 272 -33.42 18.08 -17.76
N HIS A 273 -34.24 19.13 -17.75
CA HIS A 273 -34.27 20.12 -18.82
C HIS A 273 -34.77 21.51 -18.43
N TRP A 274 -33.96 22.53 -18.72
CA TRP A 274 -34.39 23.93 -18.71
C TRP A 274 -33.83 24.73 -19.89
N THR A 275 -34.55 25.79 -20.26
CA THR A 275 -34.10 26.74 -21.27
C THR A 275 -33.11 27.73 -20.66
N THR A 276 -31.89 27.75 -21.20
CA THR A 276 -30.87 28.70 -20.76
C THR A 276 -31.28 30.15 -21.02
N ASN A 277 -30.90 31.02 -20.09
CA ASN A 277 -31.16 32.45 -20.16
C ASN A 277 -30.05 33.22 -19.42
N THR A 278 -30.26 34.51 -19.14
CA THR A 278 -29.22 35.34 -18.49
C THR A 278 -28.97 34.96 -17.02
N ALA A 279 -29.95 34.43 -16.30
CA ALA A 279 -29.81 33.98 -14.92
C ALA A 279 -29.29 32.54 -14.82
N THR A 280 -29.74 31.65 -15.71
CA THR A 280 -29.25 30.27 -15.83
C THR A 280 -28.60 30.04 -17.21
N PRO A 281 -27.35 30.50 -17.43
CA PRO A 281 -26.71 30.45 -18.74
C PRO A 281 -26.32 29.03 -19.19
N TYR A 282 -26.15 28.11 -18.26
CA TYR A 282 -25.70 26.73 -18.51
C TYR A 282 -26.73 25.70 -18.07
N ASN A 283 -26.64 24.52 -18.68
CA ASN A 283 -27.43 23.32 -18.39
C ASN A 283 -26.65 22.04 -18.70
N TRP A 284 -27.20 20.85 -18.45
CA TRP A 284 -26.52 19.57 -18.72
C TRP A 284 -25.99 19.44 -20.15
N THR A 285 -26.73 19.92 -21.16
CA THR A 285 -26.23 19.96 -22.55
C THR A 285 -24.98 20.84 -22.70
N SER A 286 -24.85 21.89 -21.89
CA SER A 286 -23.65 22.75 -21.87
C SER A 286 -22.43 21.99 -21.35
N LEU A 287 -22.56 21.19 -20.28
CA LEU A 287 -21.49 20.35 -19.73
C LEU A 287 -21.08 19.24 -20.70
N MET A 288 -22.05 18.51 -21.25
CA MET A 288 -21.77 17.49 -22.27
C MET A 288 -21.04 18.07 -23.47
N ASN A 289 -21.45 19.27 -23.95
CA ASN A 289 -20.73 19.94 -25.04
C ASN A 289 -19.32 20.38 -24.62
N LYS A 290 -19.12 20.76 -23.36
CA LYS A 290 -17.81 21.15 -22.83
C LYS A 290 -16.84 19.97 -22.90
N HIS A 291 -17.21 18.81 -22.35
CA HIS A 291 -16.39 17.60 -22.42
C HIS A 291 -16.16 17.10 -23.83
N GLN A 292 -17.19 17.13 -24.68
CA GLN A 292 -17.03 16.73 -26.07
C GLN A 292 -15.99 17.59 -26.81
N ILE A 293 -15.88 18.87 -26.49
CA ILE A 293 -14.95 19.82 -27.12
C ILE A 293 -13.56 19.75 -26.50
N ASP A 294 -13.48 19.73 -25.16
CA ASP A 294 -12.23 19.88 -24.42
C ASP A 294 -11.52 18.55 -24.17
N ASP A 295 -12.30 17.49 -23.91
CA ASP A 295 -11.79 16.19 -23.48
C ASP A 295 -12.01 15.09 -24.52
N GLY A 296 -12.89 15.32 -25.49
CA GLY A 296 -13.26 14.34 -26.51
C GLY A 296 -14.23 13.26 -26.01
N LEU A 297 -14.79 13.40 -24.80
CA LEU A 297 -15.70 12.42 -24.21
C LEU A 297 -17.06 12.44 -24.91
N SER A 298 -17.58 11.25 -25.22
CA SER A 298 -18.96 11.05 -25.63
C SER A 298 -19.85 11.05 -24.40
N CYS A 299 -20.87 11.91 -24.35
CA CYS A 299 -21.69 12.09 -23.16
C CYS A 299 -23.18 11.82 -23.40
N ILE A 300 -23.87 11.35 -22.36
CA ILE A 300 -25.33 11.18 -22.35
C ILE A 300 -25.94 11.59 -21.00
N LEU A 301 -27.19 12.03 -21.04
CA LEU A 301 -28.01 12.33 -19.87
C LEU A 301 -29.10 11.26 -19.73
N VAL A 302 -29.24 10.68 -18.54
CA VAL A 302 -30.25 9.67 -18.20
C VAL A 302 -30.96 10.11 -16.92
N THR A 303 -32.29 9.93 -16.87
CA THR A 303 -33.06 10.26 -15.67
C THR A 303 -33.33 9.02 -14.82
N ILE A 304 -33.45 9.18 -13.50
CA ILE A 304 -33.91 8.09 -12.61
C ILE A 304 -35.31 7.60 -13.00
N GLN A 305 -36.13 8.45 -13.63
CA GLN A 305 -37.45 8.08 -14.12
C GLN A 305 -37.37 7.11 -15.31
N ASP A 306 -36.39 7.31 -16.21
CA ASP A 306 -36.13 6.37 -17.31
C ASP A 306 -35.58 5.04 -16.75
N ILE A 307 -34.65 5.11 -15.79
CA ILE A 307 -34.07 3.93 -15.12
C ILE A 307 -35.17 3.13 -14.41
N ASP A 308 -35.97 3.76 -13.56
CA ASP A 308 -37.07 3.09 -12.84
C ASP A 308 -38.18 2.59 -13.78
N ALA A 309 -38.31 3.14 -14.99
CA ALA A 309 -39.28 2.66 -15.97
C ALA A 309 -38.79 1.38 -16.69
N GLU A 310 -37.49 1.09 -16.67
CA GLU A 310 -36.90 -0.08 -17.32
C GLU A 310 -37.02 -1.33 -16.44
N SER A 311 -37.83 -2.28 -16.91
CA SER A 311 -38.11 -3.50 -16.18
C SER A 311 -36.96 -4.50 -16.15
N ASP A 312 -35.98 -4.36 -17.05
CA ASP A 312 -34.80 -5.22 -17.06
C ASP A 312 -33.86 -4.96 -15.86
N TYR A 313 -33.93 -3.78 -15.23
CA TYR A 313 -33.19 -3.48 -14.00
C TYR A 313 -33.87 -3.99 -12.72
N TYR A 314 -35.06 -4.59 -12.84
CA TYR A 314 -35.82 -5.02 -11.67
C TYR A 314 -35.30 -6.37 -11.16
N ASN A 315 -35.08 -6.46 -9.86
CA ASN A 315 -34.73 -7.70 -9.16
C ASN A 315 -35.96 -8.40 -8.58
N SER A 316 -35.98 -9.73 -8.68
CA SER A 316 -37.04 -10.54 -8.05
C SER A 316 -36.99 -10.55 -6.52
N THR A 317 -35.83 -10.22 -5.94
CA THR A 317 -35.62 -10.06 -4.50
C THR A 317 -35.92 -8.61 -4.12
N PRO A 318 -36.96 -8.36 -3.29
CA PRO A 318 -37.39 -6.99 -2.98
C PRO A 318 -36.32 -6.09 -2.32
N LEU A 319 -35.35 -6.68 -1.62
CA LEU A 319 -34.24 -5.95 -0.99
C LEU A 319 -33.35 -5.25 -2.03
N PHE A 320 -33.23 -5.81 -3.24
CA PHE A 320 -32.39 -5.30 -4.32
C PHE A 320 -33.23 -4.70 -5.47
N ASN A 321 -34.40 -4.14 -5.17
CA ASN A 321 -35.37 -3.65 -6.17
C ASN A 321 -35.94 -2.26 -5.80
N ASP A 322 -35.16 -1.46 -5.09
CA ASP A 322 -35.39 -0.03 -4.91
C ASP A 322 -34.69 0.78 -6.02
N THR A 323 -34.90 2.10 -6.03
CA THR A 323 -34.36 2.98 -7.08
C THR A 323 -32.83 2.96 -7.09
N GLU A 324 -32.20 2.88 -5.91
CA GLU A 324 -30.76 2.79 -5.71
C GLU A 324 -30.19 1.54 -6.37
N ALA A 325 -30.85 0.38 -6.21
CA ALA A 325 -30.49 -0.85 -6.89
C ALA A 325 -30.71 -0.78 -8.41
N HIS A 326 -31.80 -0.12 -8.88
CA HIS A 326 -32.01 0.06 -10.31
C HIS A 326 -30.94 0.98 -10.94
N ILE A 327 -30.52 2.03 -10.24
CA ILE A 327 -29.39 2.90 -10.67
C ILE A 327 -28.10 2.08 -10.76
N ARG A 328 -27.84 1.21 -9.77
CA ARG A 328 -26.67 0.32 -9.81
C ARG A 328 -26.70 -0.64 -11.00
N GLU A 329 -27.85 -1.24 -11.29
CA GLU A 329 -28.03 -2.09 -12.48
C GLU A 329 -27.86 -1.31 -13.79
N PHE A 330 -28.33 -0.07 -13.86
CA PHE A 330 -28.02 0.83 -14.98
C PHE A 330 -26.52 1.12 -15.10
N CYS A 331 -25.79 1.31 -14.00
CA CYS A 331 -24.34 1.53 -14.05
C CYS A 331 -23.59 0.30 -14.59
N LYS A 332 -24.05 -0.92 -14.26
CA LYS A 332 -23.56 -2.18 -14.87
C LYS A 332 -23.81 -2.21 -16.36
N ASP A 333 -25.04 -1.88 -16.79
CA ASP A 333 -25.43 -1.79 -18.20
C ASP A 333 -24.52 -0.80 -18.96
N ALA A 334 -24.40 0.43 -18.45
CA ALA A 334 -23.59 1.48 -19.04
C ALA A 334 -22.09 1.13 -19.09
N TYR A 335 -21.55 0.44 -18.09
CA TYR A 335 -20.16 0.00 -18.06
C TYR A 335 -19.89 -1.09 -19.11
N GLN A 336 -20.80 -2.07 -19.25
CA GLN A 336 -20.62 -3.20 -20.16
C GLN A 336 -20.92 -2.85 -21.63
N ASP A 337 -22.02 -2.16 -21.89
CA ASP A 337 -22.54 -1.95 -23.24
C ASP A 337 -22.12 -0.61 -23.86
N TRP A 338 -21.97 0.45 -23.05
CA TRP A 338 -21.48 1.75 -23.51
C TRP A 338 -19.99 2.00 -23.25
N ASN A 339 -19.33 1.11 -22.51
CA ASN A 339 -17.93 1.25 -22.09
C ASN A 339 -17.68 2.50 -21.23
N THR A 340 -18.69 2.90 -20.45
CA THR A 340 -18.67 4.10 -19.60
C THR A 340 -17.49 4.10 -18.64
N GLU A 341 -16.90 5.28 -18.40
CA GLU A 341 -15.82 5.50 -17.44
C GLU A 341 -16.24 6.45 -16.30
N TYR A 342 -17.09 7.44 -16.58
CA TYR A 342 -17.48 8.48 -15.62
C TYR A 342 -18.98 8.54 -15.38
N ILE A 343 -19.39 8.67 -14.12
CA ILE A 343 -20.76 8.95 -13.70
C ILE A 343 -20.80 10.26 -12.91
N LEU A 344 -21.65 11.20 -13.32
CA LEU A 344 -22.01 12.37 -12.53
C LEU A 344 -23.46 12.27 -12.07
N VAL A 345 -23.70 12.26 -10.77
CA VAL A 345 -25.05 12.26 -10.18
C VAL A 345 -25.46 13.71 -9.87
N GLY A 346 -26.44 14.23 -10.61
CA GLY A 346 -26.99 15.57 -10.44
C GLY A 346 -28.40 15.53 -9.85
N GLY A 347 -28.50 15.63 -8.53
CA GLY A 347 -29.76 15.67 -7.80
C GLY A 347 -29.55 15.56 -6.30
N ASP A 348 -30.39 16.27 -5.54
CA ASP A 348 -30.40 16.24 -4.09
C ASP A 348 -30.81 14.88 -3.51
N GLN A 349 -30.38 14.63 -2.27
CA GLN A 349 -30.67 13.41 -1.50
C GLN A 349 -32.17 13.21 -1.27
N ASN A 350 -33.01 14.23 -1.39
CA ASN A 350 -34.47 14.08 -1.37
C ASN A 350 -35.05 13.40 -2.62
N TRP A 351 -34.32 13.38 -3.75
CA TRP A 351 -34.81 12.85 -5.04
C TRP A 351 -34.02 11.67 -5.56
N ILE A 352 -32.70 11.71 -5.42
CA ILE A 352 -31.80 10.61 -5.77
C ILE A 352 -31.17 10.15 -4.47
N HIS A 353 -31.82 9.19 -3.82
CA HIS A 353 -31.40 8.66 -2.53
C HIS A 353 -30.11 7.87 -2.76
N ARG A 354 -29.05 8.16 -2.01
CA ARG A 354 -27.84 7.32 -1.97
C ARG A 354 -28.13 6.06 -1.16
N ARG A 355 -27.41 4.99 -1.48
CA ARG A 355 -27.37 3.84 -0.58
C ARG A 355 -26.71 4.28 0.72
N LEU A 356 -27.36 3.98 1.82
CA LEU A 356 -26.83 4.24 3.15
C LEU A 356 -26.01 3.03 3.58
N LEU A 357 -24.74 3.25 3.94
CA LEU A 357 -23.81 2.21 4.38
C LEU A 357 -23.54 2.32 5.88
N ASP A 358 -23.17 1.19 6.46
CA ASP A 358 -22.92 1.02 7.88
C ASP A 358 -21.47 0.60 8.12
N TYR A 359 -20.84 1.17 9.13
CA TYR A 359 -19.56 0.70 9.64
C TYR A 359 -19.60 0.65 11.18
N ALA A 360 -18.50 0.24 11.83
CA ALA A 360 -18.54 -0.10 13.24
C ALA A 360 -18.95 1.07 14.17
N TYR A 361 -18.63 2.32 13.84
CA TYR A 361 -18.96 3.49 14.68
C TYR A 361 -20.31 4.13 14.36
N GLU A 362 -20.73 4.13 13.09
CA GLU A 362 -21.93 4.83 12.63
C GLU A 362 -22.68 4.02 11.56
N SER A 363 -24.00 4.20 11.54
CA SER A 363 -24.87 3.62 10.54
C SER A 363 -25.63 4.68 9.77
N ASN A 364 -26.10 4.30 8.58
CA ASN A 364 -26.87 5.10 7.65
C ASN A 364 -26.07 6.23 6.97
N CYS A 365 -24.79 6.03 6.68
CA CYS A 365 -23.95 7.03 6.02
C CYS A 365 -24.18 7.05 4.51
N GLU A 366 -24.42 8.20 3.89
CA GLU A 366 -24.63 8.24 2.44
C GLU A 366 -23.36 7.90 1.67
N SER A 367 -23.45 7.00 0.70
CA SER A 367 -22.31 6.62 -0.14
C SER A 367 -22.66 6.51 -1.62
N ASP A 368 -21.73 6.97 -2.45
CA ASP A 368 -21.75 6.77 -3.90
C ASP A 368 -21.06 5.45 -4.32
N LEU A 369 -20.37 4.74 -3.41
CA LEU A 369 -19.64 3.49 -3.73
C LEU A 369 -20.55 2.42 -4.33
N TYR A 370 -21.79 2.34 -3.86
CA TYR A 370 -22.77 1.39 -4.35
C TYR A 370 -23.03 1.53 -5.86
N TRP A 371 -22.75 2.69 -6.46
CA TRP A 371 -22.90 2.93 -7.90
C TRP A 371 -21.59 2.90 -8.69
N SER A 372 -20.43 3.01 -8.04
CA SER A 372 -19.11 2.91 -8.71
C SER A 372 -18.49 1.51 -8.67
N ASN A 373 -18.86 0.73 -7.65
CA ASN A 373 -18.35 -0.61 -7.37
C ASN A 373 -19.48 -1.59 -7.72
N LEU A 374 -19.28 -2.35 -8.81
CA LEU A 374 -20.34 -3.03 -9.54
C LEU A 374 -20.39 -4.54 -9.29
N ASP A 375 -19.40 -5.10 -8.63
CA ASP A 375 -19.35 -6.51 -8.20
C ASP A 375 -20.03 -6.73 -6.84
N ASN A 376 -20.28 -7.98 -6.46
CA ASN A 376 -20.93 -8.35 -5.19
C ASN A 376 -22.28 -7.61 -4.91
N THR A 377 -22.80 -7.71 -3.69
CA THR A 377 -24.18 -7.32 -3.34
C THR A 377 -24.27 -6.13 -2.40
N PHE A 378 -23.21 -5.82 -1.64
CA PHE A 378 -23.17 -4.94 -0.46
C PHE A 378 -24.09 -5.35 0.70
N ASN A 379 -24.77 -6.49 0.61
CA ASN A 379 -25.65 -7.00 1.67
C ASN A 379 -25.88 -8.50 1.41
N GLU A 380 -24.85 -9.33 1.61
CA GLU A 380 -24.94 -10.78 1.34
C GLU A 380 -25.82 -11.50 2.37
N ASP A 381 -25.86 -11.01 3.61
CA ASP A 381 -26.62 -11.62 4.71
C ASP A 381 -28.13 -11.36 4.63
N GLN A 382 -28.54 -10.47 3.72
CA GLN A 382 -29.92 -10.06 3.48
C GLN A 382 -30.58 -9.54 4.74
N ASP A 383 -29.84 -8.77 5.53
CA ASP A 383 -30.35 -8.04 6.66
C ASP A 383 -30.63 -6.56 6.30
N ASN A 384 -30.60 -5.62 7.26
CA ASN A 384 -30.92 -4.21 6.98
C ASN A 384 -29.68 -3.31 6.95
N ASP A 385 -28.52 -3.86 7.28
CA ASP A 385 -27.26 -3.15 7.31
C ASP A 385 -26.65 -3.34 5.91
N TRP A 386 -25.92 -2.35 5.40
CA TRP A 386 -25.32 -2.43 4.06
C TRP A 386 -23.86 -2.05 4.14
N GLY A 387 -23.01 -2.88 3.53
CA GLY A 387 -21.56 -2.67 3.48
C GLY A 387 -20.83 -2.84 4.81
N GLU A 388 -21.51 -3.39 5.80
CA GLU A 388 -21.03 -3.53 7.17
C GLU A 388 -19.81 -4.42 7.32
N GLU A 389 -19.10 -4.22 8.44
CA GLU A 389 -17.94 -5.01 8.81
C GLU A 389 -18.29 -6.50 8.86
N GLY A 390 -17.55 -7.31 8.09
CA GLY A 390 -17.75 -8.75 8.02
C GLY A 390 -18.78 -9.21 6.98
N ASP A 391 -19.42 -8.31 6.22
CA ASP A 391 -20.21 -8.69 5.06
C ASP A 391 -19.29 -9.16 3.92
N ALA A 392 -19.44 -10.43 3.53
CA ALA A 392 -18.74 -10.99 2.37
C ALA A 392 -19.25 -10.40 1.04
N GLY A 393 -20.37 -9.68 1.06
CA GLY A 393 -20.96 -8.98 -0.07
C GLY A 393 -20.37 -7.60 -0.36
N PHE A 394 -19.51 -7.04 0.49
CA PHE A 394 -18.91 -5.72 0.24
C PHE A 394 -18.06 -5.73 -1.04
N ASP A 395 -18.20 -4.68 -1.86
CA ASP A 395 -17.40 -4.51 -3.07
C ASP A 395 -16.40 -3.38 -2.90
N LEU A 396 -15.12 -3.73 -2.95
CA LEU A 396 -14.05 -2.90 -2.43
C LEU A 396 -13.46 -1.96 -3.47
N TYR A 397 -13.31 -2.41 -4.72
CA TYR A 397 -12.61 -1.66 -5.76
C TYR A 397 -13.58 -1.06 -6.78
N SER A 398 -13.15 0.01 -7.42
CA SER A 398 -13.97 0.76 -8.37
C SER A 398 -13.92 0.23 -9.82
N GLU A 399 -15.07 0.18 -10.49
CA GLU A 399 -15.16 0.08 -11.95
C GLU A 399 -15.25 1.46 -12.60
N LEU A 400 -16.00 2.37 -11.98
CA LEU A 400 -16.37 3.69 -12.51
C LEU A 400 -15.79 4.84 -11.68
N TYR A 401 -15.51 5.97 -12.33
CA TYR A 401 -15.15 7.22 -11.67
C TYR A 401 -16.42 8.03 -11.41
N ILE A 402 -16.79 8.23 -10.14
CA ILE A 402 -18.05 8.88 -9.76
C ILE A 402 -17.83 10.25 -9.10
N GLY A 403 -18.76 11.17 -9.36
CA GLY A 403 -18.89 12.42 -8.62
C GLY A 403 -20.36 12.82 -8.46
N SER A 404 -20.65 13.64 -7.45
CA SER A 404 -22.00 14.03 -7.05
C SER A 404 -22.20 15.55 -7.01
N LEU A 405 -23.41 16.00 -7.33
CA LEU A 405 -23.88 17.36 -7.16
C LEU A 405 -25.28 17.29 -6.53
N PRO A 406 -25.44 17.52 -5.22
CA PRO A 406 -26.74 17.52 -4.54
C PRO A 406 -27.48 18.83 -4.83
N CYS A 407 -27.82 19.03 -6.10
CA CYS A 407 -28.47 20.24 -6.58
C CYS A 407 -29.99 20.11 -6.51
N ASP A 408 -30.67 21.20 -6.17
CA ASP A 408 -32.12 21.24 -6.00
C ASP A 408 -32.86 21.90 -7.18
N GLU A 409 -32.19 22.83 -7.85
CA GLU A 409 -32.81 23.57 -8.94
C GLU A 409 -31.86 23.86 -10.10
N PRO A 410 -32.40 24.18 -11.29
CA PRO A 410 -31.60 24.61 -12.43
C PRO A 410 -30.62 25.74 -12.14
N GLN A 411 -30.86 26.56 -11.12
CA GLN A 411 -29.96 27.66 -10.74
C GLN A 411 -28.67 27.13 -10.11
N ASP A 412 -28.75 26.13 -9.23
CA ASP A 412 -27.59 25.51 -8.58
C ASP A 412 -26.63 24.95 -9.62
N VAL A 413 -27.16 24.15 -10.54
CA VAL A 413 -26.38 23.56 -11.63
C VAL A 413 -25.73 24.64 -12.50
N SER A 414 -26.47 25.70 -12.82
CA SER A 414 -25.93 26.81 -13.63
C SER A 414 -24.84 27.59 -12.91
N ASN A 415 -25.00 27.82 -11.60
CA ASN A 415 -24.03 28.52 -10.76
C ASN A 415 -22.73 27.71 -10.67
N TRP A 416 -22.84 26.43 -10.34
CA TRP A 416 -21.71 25.51 -10.27
C TRP A 416 -20.99 25.38 -11.62
N MET A 417 -21.73 25.16 -12.73
CA MET A 417 -21.12 25.04 -14.07
C MET A 417 -20.34 26.29 -14.48
N LYS A 418 -20.79 27.49 -14.08
CA LYS A 418 -20.07 28.73 -14.37
C LYS A 418 -18.70 28.75 -13.68
N LYS A 419 -18.60 28.22 -12.46
CA LYS A 419 -17.34 28.08 -11.72
C LYS A 419 -16.46 26.97 -12.28
N SER A 420 -17.03 25.79 -12.54
CA SER A 420 -16.30 24.66 -13.17
C SER A 420 -15.74 25.07 -14.54
N PHE A 421 -16.54 25.70 -15.41
CA PHE A 421 -16.07 26.16 -16.72
C PHE A 421 -15.03 27.26 -16.61
N TYR A 422 -15.15 28.17 -15.63
CA TYR A 422 -14.12 29.17 -15.38
C TYR A 422 -12.76 28.51 -15.14
N TYR A 423 -12.71 27.51 -14.25
CA TYR A 423 -11.46 26.78 -13.98
C TYR A 423 -11.01 25.95 -15.18
N ALA A 424 -11.92 25.23 -15.84
CA ALA A 424 -11.64 24.44 -17.05
C ALA A 424 -11.09 25.30 -18.21
N ASP A 425 -11.50 26.56 -18.33
CA ASP A 425 -11.00 27.51 -19.34
C ASP A 425 -9.75 28.29 -18.88
N ALA A 426 -9.42 28.28 -17.59
CA ALA A 426 -8.32 29.07 -17.07
C ALA A 426 -6.95 28.56 -17.56
N VAL A 427 -6.10 29.50 -17.99
CA VAL A 427 -4.71 29.26 -18.43
C VAL A 427 -3.72 30.20 -17.75
N PHE A 428 -4.17 30.95 -16.75
CA PHE A 428 -3.35 31.97 -16.10
C PHE A 428 -2.54 31.34 -14.97
N LYS A 429 -1.21 31.34 -15.11
CA LYS A 429 -0.29 30.80 -14.10
C LYS A 429 -0.53 31.39 -12.71
N ASP A 430 -0.73 32.71 -12.63
CA ASP A 430 -0.97 33.44 -11.35
C ASP A 430 -2.26 33.04 -10.62
N TYR A 431 -3.11 32.23 -11.24
CA TYR A 431 -4.24 31.55 -10.64
C TYR A 431 -3.89 30.09 -10.40
N LEU A 432 -3.55 29.33 -11.45
CA LEU A 432 -3.34 27.89 -11.39
C LEU A 432 -2.21 27.45 -10.44
N GLU A 433 -1.22 28.31 -10.18
CA GLU A 433 -0.12 27.98 -9.27
C GLU A 433 -0.50 28.01 -7.79
N ASN A 434 -1.65 28.58 -7.41
CA ASN A 434 -1.94 28.86 -6.01
C ASN A 434 -2.50 27.64 -5.25
N ALA A 435 -1.61 26.95 -4.53
CA ALA A 435 -2.00 25.94 -3.54
C ALA A 435 -2.03 26.56 -2.13
N ALA A 436 -3.10 26.29 -1.40
CA ALA A 436 -3.34 26.78 -0.06
C ALA A 436 -3.60 25.62 0.90
N PHE A 437 -3.21 25.82 2.15
CA PHE A 437 -3.21 24.79 3.17
C PHE A 437 -3.80 25.32 4.48
N TYR A 438 -4.69 24.54 5.09
CA TYR A 438 -5.35 24.92 6.34
C TYR A 438 -5.33 23.79 7.37
N GLY A 439 -4.69 24.04 8.51
CA GLY A 439 -4.77 23.17 9.70
C GLY A 439 -5.73 23.75 10.73
N GLY A 440 -6.82 23.06 11.03
CA GLY A 440 -7.74 23.41 12.11
C GLY A 440 -7.12 23.17 13.48
N ASP A 441 -7.84 23.55 14.54
CA ASP A 441 -7.41 23.31 15.93
C ASP A 441 -7.80 21.90 16.35
N THR A 442 -6.91 20.92 16.20
CA THR A 442 -7.26 19.54 16.59
C THR A 442 -7.42 19.40 18.10
N THR A 443 -6.85 20.33 18.87
CA THR A 443 -6.68 20.26 20.33
C THR A 443 -5.77 19.13 20.82
N TRP A 444 -5.11 18.41 19.90
CA TRP A 444 -4.27 17.24 20.17
C TRP A 444 -2.77 17.61 20.14
N SER A 445 -1.89 16.62 20.36
CA SER A 445 -0.45 16.86 20.20
C SER A 445 -0.07 16.97 18.73
N CYS A 446 -0.62 16.10 17.89
CA CYS A 446 -0.51 16.13 16.44
C CYS A 446 -1.48 17.18 15.91
N GLN A 447 -0.91 18.25 15.40
CA GLN A 447 -1.65 19.47 15.10
C GLN A 447 -2.18 19.44 13.67
N GLY A 448 -3.17 20.27 13.35
CA GLY A 448 -3.76 20.32 12.01
C GLY A 448 -2.74 20.56 10.90
N ASP A 449 -1.68 21.32 11.16
CA ASP A 449 -0.59 21.55 10.22
C ASP A 449 0.42 20.39 10.11
N ASP A 450 0.54 19.52 11.11
CA ASP A 450 1.29 18.26 10.96
C ASP A 450 0.60 17.33 9.97
N PHE A 451 -0.72 17.19 10.13
CA PHE A 451 -1.54 16.40 9.21
C PHE A 451 -1.46 16.90 7.78
N VAL A 452 -1.61 18.20 7.54
CA VAL A 452 -1.56 18.76 6.18
C VAL A 452 -0.13 18.79 5.61
N ASP A 453 0.89 18.93 6.46
CA ASP A 453 2.28 18.75 6.05
C ASP A 453 2.49 17.33 5.48
N TYR A 454 1.93 16.31 6.11
CA TYR A 454 1.97 14.92 5.64
C TYR A 454 1.09 14.71 4.40
N SER A 455 -0.20 15.05 4.51
CA SER A 455 -1.25 14.61 3.58
C SER A 455 -1.25 15.34 2.24
N ALA A 456 -0.57 16.48 2.11
CA ALA A 456 -0.55 17.23 0.86
C ALA A 456 0.84 17.78 0.53
N ILE A 457 1.52 18.40 1.50
CA ILE A 457 2.69 19.24 1.21
C ILE A 457 3.95 18.40 0.93
N LYS A 458 4.36 17.56 1.87
CA LYS A 458 5.67 16.88 1.84
C LYS A 458 5.61 15.59 1.05
N GLY A 459 6.73 15.23 0.41
CA GLY A 459 6.99 13.85 -0.01
C GLY A 459 7.60 13.05 1.13
N THR A 460 7.06 11.88 1.42
CA THR A 460 7.50 11.07 2.58
C THR A 460 7.08 9.61 2.44
N ASP A 461 7.87 8.73 3.03
CA ASP A 461 7.63 7.30 3.32
C ASP A 461 7.56 7.07 4.84
N TYR A 462 7.18 8.11 5.58
CA TYR A 462 7.18 8.14 7.04
C TYR A 462 6.03 9.02 7.57
N TRP A 463 5.43 8.59 8.68
CA TRP A 463 4.42 9.36 9.42
C TRP A 463 5.03 10.64 10.01
N LEU A 464 4.23 11.67 10.26
CA LEU A 464 4.66 12.88 10.96
C LEU A 464 3.97 12.97 12.32
N GLY A 465 4.15 14.11 12.99
CA GLY A 465 3.62 14.39 14.31
C GLY A 465 4.67 14.27 15.43
N PRO A 466 4.27 14.52 16.68
CA PRO A 466 5.16 14.46 17.83
C PRO A 466 5.75 13.07 18.11
N ILE A 467 4.98 12.01 17.84
CA ILE A 467 5.40 10.62 18.02
C ILE A 467 4.96 9.78 16.81
N PRO A 468 5.65 9.90 15.66
CA PRO A 468 5.19 9.33 14.39
C PRO A 468 4.92 7.82 14.38
N GLU A 469 5.68 7.05 15.16
CA GLU A 469 5.61 5.58 15.21
C GLU A 469 4.58 5.05 16.24
N ILE A 470 3.90 5.92 17.01
CA ILE A 470 3.02 5.48 18.12
C ILE A 470 1.89 4.53 17.68
N ASP A 471 1.36 4.74 16.48
CA ASP A 471 0.27 3.94 15.91
C ASP A 471 0.79 2.91 14.92
N GLY A 472 2.10 2.64 14.94
CA GLY A 472 2.78 1.68 14.06
C GLY A 472 3.62 2.33 12.95
N PRO A 473 4.43 1.50 12.27
CA PRO A 473 5.30 1.96 11.20
C PRO A 473 4.52 2.34 9.93
N PHE A 474 5.21 3.03 9.02
CA PHE A 474 4.66 3.41 7.72
C PHE A 474 4.48 2.18 6.81
N PRO A 475 3.38 2.07 6.04
CA PRO A 475 3.13 0.94 5.17
C PRO A 475 4.12 0.81 4.02
N ASP A 476 4.81 -0.32 3.96
CA ASP A 476 5.72 -0.66 2.85
C ASP A 476 5.02 -0.65 1.48
N PHE A 477 3.76 -1.10 1.40
CA PHE A 477 3.00 -1.06 0.14
C PHE A 477 2.73 0.37 -0.33
N ALA A 478 2.70 1.34 0.59
CA ALA A 478 2.50 2.74 0.26
C ALA A 478 3.75 3.37 -0.36
N GLY A 479 4.94 2.83 -0.05
CA GLY A 479 6.22 3.32 -0.55
C GLY A 479 6.45 4.81 -0.26
N PHE A 480 7.25 5.47 -1.09
CA PHE A 480 7.40 6.91 -1.00
C PHE A 480 6.22 7.61 -1.67
N GLN A 481 5.45 8.37 -0.90
CA GLN A 481 4.28 9.08 -1.40
C GLN A 481 4.61 10.56 -1.66
N PHE A 482 4.27 11.05 -2.86
CA PHE A 482 4.57 12.38 -3.38
C PHE A 482 3.67 13.46 -2.77
N GLY A 483 4.23 14.65 -2.59
CA GLY A 483 3.48 15.85 -2.19
C GLY A 483 3.78 17.02 -3.12
N PHE A 484 3.14 18.16 -2.86
CA PHE A 484 3.38 19.40 -3.63
C PHE A 484 4.86 19.81 -3.68
N GLU A 485 5.62 19.60 -2.59
CA GLU A 485 7.06 19.88 -2.55
C GLU A 485 7.84 18.97 -3.50
N THR A 486 7.53 17.67 -3.50
CA THR A 486 8.13 16.71 -4.44
C THR A 486 7.85 17.07 -5.89
N TRP A 487 6.60 17.45 -6.20
CA TRP A 487 6.25 17.92 -7.54
C TRP A 487 7.10 19.13 -7.93
N ASN A 488 7.19 20.14 -7.06
CA ASN A 488 7.96 21.35 -7.31
C ASN A 488 9.46 21.07 -7.51
N GLU A 489 10.03 20.14 -6.74
CA GLU A 489 11.43 19.73 -6.86
C GLU A 489 11.71 19.02 -8.19
N ASN A 490 10.77 18.19 -8.65
CA ASN A 490 10.92 17.41 -9.88
C ASN A 490 10.53 18.18 -11.15
N ASN A 491 9.70 19.22 -11.05
CA ASN A 491 9.07 19.90 -12.19
C ASN A 491 9.36 21.41 -12.23
N ILE A 492 10.65 21.76 -12.31
CA ILE A 492 11.11 23.17 -12.37
C ILE A 492 10.44 23.92 -13.54
N GLY A 493 9.83 25.06 -13.23
CA GLY A 493 9.01 25.87 -14.15
C GLY A 493 7.50 25.64 -14.03
N GLN A 494 7.07 24.51 -13.47
CA GLN A 494 5.66 24.16 -13.22
C GLN A 494 5.35 24.08 -11.72
N GLU A 495 6.05 24.87 -10.91
CA GLU A 495 5.91 24.83 -9.46
C GLU A 495 4.58 25.44 -9.01
N PHE A 496 3.92 24.78 -8.06
CA PHE A 496 2.85 25.37 -7.28
C PHE A 496 3.44 26.34 -6.25
N ASN A 497 2.81 27.50 -6.11
CA ASN A 497 3.06 28.44 -5.03
C ASN A 497 2.45 27.92 -3.74
N LEU A 498 3.32 27.55 -2.78
CA LEU A 498 2.94 26.97 -1.49
C LEU A 498 2.93 28.00 -0.34
N SER A 499 2.87 29.31 -0.64
CA SER A 499 3.02 30.36 0.37
C SER A 499 1.81 30.58 1.27
N VAL A 500 0.63 30.11 0.87
CA VAL A 500 -0.60 30.23 1.65
C VAL A 500 -0.73 29.02 2.57
N LYS A 501 -0.27 29.17 3.80
CA LYS A 501 -0.32 28.14 4.86
C LYS A 501 -0.83 28.78 6.14
N TRP A 502 -1.99 28.34 6.63
CA TRP A 502 -2.64 28.88 7.83
C TRP A 502 -3.03 27.78 8.81
N THR A 503 -2.66 27.94 10.08
CA THR A 503 -3.02 26.98 11.13
C THR A 503 -3.60 27.67 12.35
N ALA A 504 -4.64 27.05 12.90
CA ALA A 504 -5.28 27.48 14.13
C ALA A 504 -4.40 27.25 15.37
N GLU A 505 -3.39 26.39 15.25
CA GLU A 505 -2.49 25.98 16.32
C GLU A 505 -1.12 26.70 16.23
N PRO A 506 -0.22 26.57 17.24
CA PRO A 506 1.14 27.09 17.15
C PRO A 506 1.83 26.67 15.85
N PRO A 507 2.20 27.62 14.96
CA PRO A 507 2.51 27.25 13.59
C PRO A 507 3.85 26.53 13.45
N ASN A 508 3.83 25.44 12.68
CA ASN A 508 5.03 24.80 12.14
C ASN A 508 5.87 25.78 11.30
N PRO A 509 7.18 25.51 11.12
CA PRO A 509 8.04 26.34 10.30
C PRO A 509 7.46 26.56 8.88
N GLY A 510 7.18 27.82 8.53
CA GLY A 510 6.61 28.20 7.23
C GLY A 510 5.10 28.41 7.23
N TRP A 511 4.41 28.01 8.30
CA TRP A 511 2.99 28.28 8.50
C TRP A 511 2.75 29.65 9.17
N ASN A 512 1.59 30.24 8.86
CA ASN A 512 1.09 31.45 9.52
C ASN A 512 -0.08 31.07 10.44
N GLY A 513 -0.43 31.93 11.40
CA GLY A 513 -1.57 31.69 12.30
C GLY A 513 -1.16 31.73 13.77
N GLY A 514 -1.52 30.69 14.52
CA GLY A 514 -1.34 30.61 15.98
C GLY A 514 -2.62 30.82 16.80
N SER A 515 -3.76 30.97 16.12
CA SER A 515 -5.10 30.86 16.69
C SER A 515 -6.11 30.66 15.56
N GLU A 516 -7.20 29.95 15.82
CA GLU A 516 -8.33 29.76 14.89
C GLU A 516 -8.76 31.08 14.23
N SER A 517 -8.95 32.15 15.02
CA SER A 517 -9.33 33.46 14.50
C SER A 517 -8.29 34.07 13.55
N GLN A 518 -6.99 33.85 13.78
CA GLN A 518 -5.95 34.33 12.86
C GLN A 518 -5.91 33.50 11.58
N ALA A 519 -6.02 32.18 11.70
CA ALA A 519 -6.02 31.25 10.57
C ALA A 519 -7.21 31.51 9.64
N ILE A 520 -8.43 31.51 10.18
CA ILE A 520 -9.67 31.79 9.43
C ILE A 520 -9.58 33.14 8.72
N ASN A 521 -9.19 34.21 9.44
CA ASN A 521 -9.11 35.54 8.83
C ASN A 521 -7.98 35.64 7.79
N GLY A 522 -6.87 34.93 8.00
CA GLY A 522 -5.75 34.85 7.08
C GLY A 522 -6.17 34.20 5.76
N LEU A 523 -6.67 32.97 5.83
CA LEU A 523 -7.14 32.23 4.66
C LEU A 523 -8.27 32.98 3.94
N LYS A 524 -9.24 33.53 4.68
CA LYS A 524 -10.29 34.38 4.09
C LYS A 524 -9.71 35.54 3.28
N ASN A 525 -8.69 36.22 3.80
CA ASN A 525 -8.07 37.32 3.06
C ASN A 525 -7.41 36.82 1.77
N ASP A 526 -6.70 35.68 1.81
CA ASP A 526 -6.05 35.14 0.62
C ASP A 526 -7.08 34.69 -0.42
N ILE A 527 -8.18 34.05 0.01
CA ILE A 527 -9.32 33.69 -0.85
C ILE A 527 -9.92 34.96 -1.48
N ASN A 528 -10.25 35.98 -0.68
CA ASN A 528 -10.83 37.23 -1.17
C ASN A 528 -9.91 38.04 -2.10
N ASN A 529 -8.61 37.74 -2.10
CA ASN A 529 -7.64 38.35 -3.02
C ASN A 529 -7.27 37.42 -4.20
N ASP A 530 -8.02 36.33 -4.42
CA ASP A 530 -7.81 35.36 -5.49
C ASP A 530 -6.41 34.72 -5.49
N GLN A 531 -5.85 34.51 -4.30
CA GLN A 531 -4.54 33.89 -4.07
C GLN A 531 -4.64 32.40 -3.73
N VAL A 532 -5.79 31.78 -4.02
CA VAL A 532 -6.11 30.40 -3.67
C VAL A 532 -6.82 29.74 -4.83
N THR A 533 -6.43 28.52 -5.18
CA THR A 533 -7.03 27.76 -6.28
C THR A 533 -7.21 26.29 -5.92
N LEU A 534 -6.24 25.69 -5.23
CA LEU A 534 -6.36 24.37 -4.62
C LEU A 534 -6.23 24.53 -3.11
N ILE A 535 -7.16 23.99 -2.34
CA ILE A 535 -7.11 23.97 -0.88
C ILE A 535 -7.01 22.53 -0.40
N SER A 536 -6.06 22.26 0.48
CA SER A 536 -6.05 21.04 1.29
C SER A 536 -6.08 21.35 2.76
N ALA A 537 -7.06 20.76 3.43
CA ALA A 537 -7.35 21.05 4.82
C ALA A 537 -7.73 19.81 5.62
N ILE A 538 -7.43 19.89 6.90
CA ILE A 538 -7.87 19.00 7.96
C ILE A 538 -8.29 19.90 9.13
N ALA A 539 -9.57 19.89 9.48
CA ALA A 539 -10.15 20.80 10.47
C ALA A 539 -11.47 20.24 11.04
N HIS A 540 -12.05 20.94 12.02
CA HIS A 540 -13.40 20.62 12.46
C HIS A 540 -14.41 20.97 11.37
N ALA A 541 -15.41 20.11 11.23
CA ALA A 541 -16.47 20.30 10.27
C ALA A 541 -17.76 19.62 10.75
N ASP A 542 -18.88 20.06 10.21
CA ASP A 542 -20.18 19.41 10.31
C ASP A 542 -21.03 19.80 9.09
N SER A 543 -22.26 19.34 9.00
CA SER A 543 -23.15 19.68 7.88
C SER A 543 -23.39 21.20 7.70
N THR A 544 -23.05 22.01 8.70
CA THR A 544 -23.16 23.48 8.70
C THR A 544 -21.81 24.20 8.62
N MET A 545 -20.67 23.49 8.61
CA MET A 545 -19.34 24.08 8.77
C MET A 545 -18.25 23.31 8.00
N SER A 546 -17.29 24.04 7.41
CA SER A 546 -16.07 23.47 6.81
C SER A 546 -14.89 24.39 7.10
N LEU A 547 -13.72 23.83 7.40
CA LEU A 547 -12.52 24.55 7.85
C LEU A 547 -12.78 25.46 9.06
N ASP A 548 -13.53 24.99 10.07
CA ASP A 548 -13.95 25.79 11.23
C ASP A 548 -14.83 27.01 10.89
N VAL A 549 -15.36 27.10 9.66
CA VAL A 549 -16.12 28.24 9.15
C VAL A 549 -17.54 27.81 8.79
N SER A 550 -18.52 28.42 9.45
CA SER A 550 -19.92 28.14 9.19
C SER A 550 -20.36 28.57 7.79
N TYR A 551 -21.33 27.87 7.22
CA TYR A 551 -21.88 28.14 5.90
C TYR A 551 -22.31 29.62 5.73
N TYR A 552 -23.00 30.21 6.73
CA TYR A 552 -23.38 31.63 6.68
C TYR A 552 -22.18 32.58 6.58
N SER A 553 -21.04 32.21 7.18
CA SER A 553 -19.81 33.00 7.09
C SER A 553 -19.18 32.85 5.70
N TRP A 554 -19.13 31.63 5.16
CA TRP A 554 -18.73 31.39 3.77
C TRP A 554 -19.51 32.28 2.79
N GLU A 555 -20.83 32.32 2.92
CA GLU A 555 -21.70 33.14 2.07
C GLU A 555 -21.51 34.66 2.25
N SER A 556 -21.30 35.12 3.48
CA SER A 556 -21.37 36.56 3.79
C SER A 556 -20.03 37.30 3.78
N ASP A 557 -18.92 36.56 3.95
CA ASP A 557 -17.59 37.13 4.16
C ASP A 557 -16.58 36.76 3.06
N TYR A 558 -16.86 35.77 2.21
CA TYR A 558 -15.96 35.29 1.16
C TYR A 558 -16.46 35.71 -0.22
N HIS A 559 -15.60 36.42 -0.94
CA HIS A 559 -15.91 37.16 -2.16
C HIS A 559 -14.82 36.98 -3.23
N ASN A 560 -14.24 35.78 -3.32
CA ASN A 560 -13.30 35.44 -4.38
C ASN A 560 -13.96 35.61 -5.74
N THR A 561 -13.20 36.10 -6.71
CA THR A 561 -13.64 36.22 -8.11
C THR A 561 -13.12 35.10 -9.00
N LYS A 562 -12.16 34.31 -8.49
CA LYS A 562 -11.70 33.06 -9.08
C LYS A 562 -12.07 31.89 -8.15
N PRO A 563 -12.81 30.88 -8.62
CA PRO A 563 -13.24 29.77 -7.78
C PRO A 563 -12.06 28.87 -7.36
N PHE A 564 -12.24 28.01 -6.37
CA PHE A 564 -11.20 27.07 -5.93
C PHE A 564 -11.73 25.63 -5.87
N PHE A 565 -10.83 24.67 -5.77
CA PHE A 565 -11.13 23.30 -5.34
C PHE A 565 -10.74 23.16 -3.87
N ILE A 566 -11.52 22.42 -3.09
CA ILE A 566 -11.27 22.26 -1.65
C ILE A 566 -11.38 20.80 -1.20
N THR A 567 -10.36 20.32 -0.49
CA THR A 567 -10.45 19.09 0.28
C THR A 567 -10.51 19.46 1.76
N ASP A 568 -11.56 19.00 2.44
CA ASP A 568 -11.70 19.12 3.89
C ASP A 568 -12.02 17.74 4.44
N MET A 569 -11.12 17.20 5.24
CA MET A 569 -11.34 15.88 5.81
C MET A 569 -12.10 15.91 7.13
N GLY A 570 -12.67 17.05 7.53
CA GLY A 570 -13.53 17.13 8.72
C GLY A 570 -14.78 16.27 8.64
N CYS A 571 -15.48 16.12 9.77
CA CYS A 571 -16.66 15.26 9.88
C CYS A 571 -17.90 15.88 9.20
N HIS A 572 -18.74 15.07 8.55
CA HIS A 572 -20.09 15.38 8.07
C HIS A 572 -20.27 16.66 7.22
N CYS A 573 -19.21 17.28 6.71
CA CYS A 573 -19.35 18.48 5.86
C CYS A 573 -19.94 18.16 4.48
N GLY A 574 -19.94 16.88 4.09
CA GLY A 574 -20.56 16.34 2.90
C GLY A 574 -21.92 15.69 3.14
N ASP A 575 -22.40 15.63 4.39
CA ASP A 575 -23.68 15.01 4.76
C ASP A 575 -24.84 15.72 4.03
N MET A 576 -25.58 14.94 3.24
CA MET A 576 -26.52 15.46 2.26
C MET A 576 -27.93 15.57 2.83
N ASP A 577 -28.25 14.84 3.90
CA ASP A 577 -29.58 14.85 4.51
C ASP A 577 -29.66 15.64 5.83
N ALA A 578 -28.54 15.89 6.50
CA ALA A 578 -28.53 16.49 7.83
C ALA A 578 -28.92 17.98 7.85
N SER A 579 -28.75 18.70 6.74
CA SER A 579 -29.12 20.11 6.65
C SER A 579 -29.60 20.52 5.26
N ASP A 580 -30.84 21.02 5.22
CA ASP A 580 -31.42 21.75 4.09
C ASP A 580 -30.55 23.00 3.81
N ASP A 581 -29.86 23.02 2.67
CA ASP A 581 -28.89 24.05 2.26
C ASP A 581 -27.70 24.24 3.24
N GLY A 582 -27.02 23.15 3.61
CA GLY A 582 -25.83 23.14 4.47
C GLY A 582 -24.55 23.77 3.87
N VAL A 583 -23.40 23.48 4.49
CA VAL A 583 -22.09 23.98 4.02
C VAL A 583 -21.75 23.45 2.63
N LEU A 584 -22.11 22.21 2.31
CA LEU A 584 -21.93 21.61 0.98
C LEU A 584 -22.68 22.41 -0.09
N HIS A 585 -23.97 22.68 0.13
CA HIS A 585 -24.80 23.46 -0.78
C HIS A 585 -24.25 24.89 -0.92
N SER A 586 -23.94 25.54 0.20
CA SER A 586 -23.38 26.89 0.21
C SER A 586 -22.07 26.96 -0.58
N MET A 587 -21.16 26.01 -0.38
CA MET A 587 -19.85 25.97 -1.03
C MET A 587 -19.96 25.83 -2.55
N LEU A 588 -20.91 25.03 -3.04
CA LEU A 588 -21.06 24.72 -4.46
C LEU A 588 -22.02 25.66 -5.19
N PHE A 589 -23.12 26.09 -4.58
CA PHE A 589 -24.28 26.65 -5.30
C PHE A 589 -24.66 28.08 -4.91
N HIS A 590 -24.24 28.58 -3.74
CA HIS A 590 -24.60 29.93 -3.25
C HIS A 590 -24.38 31.04 -4.28
N SER A 591 -23.25 30.98 -4.97
CA SER A 591 -22.79 32.00 -5.90
C SER A 591 -22.31 31.39 -7.21
N ASP A 592 -22.53 32.11 -8.31
CA ASP A 592 -22.11 31.71 -9.66
C ASP A 592 -20.66 32.12 -9.98
N THR A 593 -19.97 32.74 -9.02
CA THR A 593 -18.58 33.22 -9.16
C THR A 593 -17.72 33.01 -7.92
N GLU A 594 -18.30 33.00 -6.71
CA GLU A 594 -17.58 32.85 -5.45
C GLU A 594 -17.54 31.37 -5.01
N LEU A 595 -16.62 31.08 -4.08
CA LEU A 595 -16.39 29.78 -3.45
C LEU A 595 -15.89 28.72 -4.43
N ALA A 596 -16.29 27.46 -4.26
CA ALA A 596 -15.63 26.33 -4.88
C ALA A 596 -16.28 25.87 -6.20
N PHE A 597 -15.49 25.30 -7.11
CA PHE A 597 -16.00 24.55 -8.27
C PHE A 597 -16.12 23.03 -7.99
N GLY A 598 -15.65 22.57 -6.84
CA GLY A 598 -15.76 21.19 -6.39
C GLY A 598 -15.15 21.01 -5.02
N CYS A 599 -15.59 19.98 -4.30
CA CYS A 599 -15.03 19.61 -3.00
C CYS A 599 -14.91 18.10 -2.81
N ILE A 600 -14.02 17.68 -1.92
CA ILE A 600 -13.98 16.32 -1.36
C ILE A 600 -14.25 16.45 0.14
N TYR A 601 -15.38 15.88 0.58
CA TYR A 601 -15.91 15.97 1.95
C TYR A 601 -16.41 14.61 2.42
N ASN A 602 -16.45 14.41 3.73
CA ASN A 602 -17.04 13.22 4.36
C ASN A 602 -18.54 13.40 4.56
N THR A 603 -19.33 12.40 4.17
CA THR A 603 -20.72 12.23 4.63
C THR A 603 -20.74 11.65 6.06
N GLY A 604 -19.75 10.84 6.42
CA GLY A 604 -19.50 10.30 7.77
C GLY A 604 -18.47 11.10 8.55
N TYR A 605 -17.67 10.45 9.40
CA TYR A 605 -16.69 11.13 10.23
C TYR A 605 -15.35 11.33 9.52
N GLY A 606 -14.71 12.46 9.82
CA GLY A 606 -13.28 12.63 9.62
C GLY A 606 -12.49 12.03 10.77
N TRP A 607 -11.36 11.38 10.49
CA TRP A 607 -10.56 10.62 11.46
C TRP A 607 -9.10 11.08 11.51
N GLY A 608 -8.59 11.25 12.73
CA GLY A 608 -7.23 11.64 13.06
C GLY A 608 -6.68 10.82 14.22
N ASN A 609 -5.40 11.02 14.53
CA ASN A 609 -4.75 10.42 15.70
C ASN A 609 -4.13 11.51 16.59
N ALA A 610 -3.98 11.20 17.86
CA ALA A 610 -3.57 12.17 18.87
C ALA A 610 -2.13 12.68 18.71
N ASP A 611 -1.22 11.79 18.29
CA ASP A 611 0.23 11.99 18.41
C ASP A 611 1.00 11.70 17.10
N SER A 612 0.31 11.19 16.07
CA SER A 612 0.89 10.91 14.75
C SER A 612 -0.08 11.28 13.62
N THR A 613 0.43 11.32 12.38
CA THR A 613 -0.40 11.48 11.19
C THR A 613 -0.88 10.16 10.59
N ASN A 614 -0.75 9.04 11.30
CA ASN A 614 -1.23 7.72 10.85
C ASN A 614 -2.76 7.62 10.98
N SER A 615 -3.49 8.40 10.18
CA SER A 615 -4.95 8.36 10.17
C SER A 615 -5.52 8.16 8.78
N SER A 616 -6.69 7.53 8.71
CA SER A 616 -7.37 7.22 7.45
C SER A 616 -7.65 8.47 6.61
N SER A 617 -8.10 9.57 7.23
CA SER A 617 -8.33 10.84 6.51
C SER A 617 -7.05 11.45 5.93
N ALA A 618 -5.97 11.48 6.70
CA ALA A 618 -4.71 12.05 6.24
C ALA A 618 -4.09 11.18 5.14
N PHE A 619 -4.17 9.85 5.29
CA PHE A 619 -3.67 8.90 4.30
C PHE A 619 -4.49 8.93 3.00
N GLN A 620 -5.81 9.06 3.05
CA GLN A 620 -6.62 9.20 1.84
C GLN A 620 -6.31 10.49 1.08
N GLN A 621 -6.26 11.63 1.78
CA GLN A 621 -5.88 12.90 1.17
C GLN A 621 -4.47 12.83 0.55
N LYS A 622 -3.56 12.10 1.21
CA LYS A 622 -2.24 11.80 0.67
C LYS A 622 -2.29 11.00 -0.61
N CYS A 623 -3.05 9.91 -0.64
CA CYS A 623 -3.19 9.06 -1.82
C CYS A 623 -3.83 9.81 -3.01
N PHE A 624 -4.76 10.73 -2.73
CA PHE A 624 -5.36 11.60 -3.75
C PHE A 624 -4.29 12.49 -4.43
N TRP A 625 -3.45 13.17 -3.66
CA TRP A 625 -2.41 14.03 -4.23
C TRP A 625 -1.23 13.25 -4.82
N ASP A 626 -0.85 12.16 -4.16
CA ASP A 626 0.19 11.25 -4.64
C ASP A 626 -0.15 10.67 -6.02
N TYR A 627 -1.41 10.25 -6.25
CA TYR A 627 -1.86 9.83 -7.58
C TYR A 627 -1.52 10.87 -8.65
N MET A 628 -1.82 12.14 -8.38
CA MET A 628 -1.54 13.23 -9.30
C MET A 628 -0.02 13.37 -9.48
N PHE A 629 0.74 13.47 -8.40
CA PHE A 629 2.14 13.87 -8.49
C PHE A 629 3.11 12.74 -8.87
N ASP A 630 2.78 11.47 -8.59
CA ASP A 630 3.51 10.32 -9.10
C ASP A 630 3.04 9.96 -10.51
N THR A 631 3.53 10.72 -11.48
CA THR A 631 3.27 10.47 -12.91
C THR A 631 4.04 9.27 -13.45
N LEU A 632 4.98 8.68 -12.70
CA LEU A 632 5.75 7.53 -13.17
C LEU A 632 5.01 6.23 -12.87
N ASN A 633 4.51 6.10 -11.64
CA ASN A 633 3.92 4.85 -11.15
C ASN A 633 2.39 4.90 -11.13
N HIS A 634 1.75 6.05 -10.88
CA HIS A 634 0.30 6.13 -10.64
C HIS A 634 -0.48 6.78 -11.79
N SER A 635 -0.49 8.11 -11.90
CA SER A 635 -1.29 8.79 -12.93
C SER A 635 -0.74 8.58 -14.35
N GLY A 636 0.55 8.24 -14.51
CA GLY A 636 1.20 8.07 -15.80
C GLY A 636 1.47 9.39 -16.56
N THR A 637 0.55 10.36 -16.54
CA THR A 637 0.72 11.73 -17.05
C THR A 637 -0.26 12.71 -16.39
N THR A 638 0.01 14.00 -16.54
CA THR A 638 -0.90 15.09 -16.14
C THR A 638 -2.27 15.07 -16.84
N PHE A 639 -2.45 14.31 -17.93
CA PHE A 639 -3.78 14.18 -18.56
C PHE A 639 -4.75 13.34 -17.74
N ASN A 640 -4.22 12.45 -16.91
CA ASN A 640 -5.00 11.63 -15.99
C ASN A 640 -5.27 12.34 -14.66
N TRP A 641 -4.93 13.64 -14.53
CA TRP A 641 -5.18 14.43 -13.33
C TRP A 641 -6.67 14.79 -13.14
N GLN A 642 -7.55 13.82 -13.28
CA GLN A 642 -8.99 13.98 -13.22
C GLN A 642 -9.45 13.69 -11.79
N LEU A 643 -10.34 14.52 -11.27
CA LEU A 643 -10.79 14.43 -9.87
C LEU A 643 -11.34 13.04 -9.52
N GLY A 644 -12.17 12.46 -10.40
CA GLY A 644 -12.76 11.15 -10.18
C GLY A 644 -11.74 10.01 -10.19
N LYS A 645 -10.68 10.12 -11.00
CA LYS A 645 -9.57 9.14 -11.01
C LYS A 645 -8.79 9.20 -9.71
N ALA A 646 -8.39 10.39 -9.28
CA ALA A 646 -7.65 10.53 -8.03
C ALA A 646 -8.48 10.09 -6.81
N GLN A 647 -9.79 10.37 -6.80
CA GLN A 647 -10.66 9.90 -5.71
C GLN A 647 -10.81 8.39 -5.71
N ALA A 648 -11.08 7.77 -6.87
CA ALA A 648 -11.14 6.31 -6.98
C ALA A 648 -9.81 5.66 -6.59
N TRP A 649 -8.68 6.19 -7.07
CA TRP A 649 -7.35 5.70 -6.71
C TRP A 649 -7.10 5.77 -5.20
N SER A 650 -7.47 6.89 -4.56
CA SER A 650 -7.27 7.04 -3.11
C SER A 650 -7.95 5.93 -2.30
N LYS A 651 -9.09 5.42 -2.77
CA LYS A 651 -9.85 4.33 -2.13
C LYS A 651 -9.34 2.96 -2.52
N ASP A 652 -9.12 2.71 -3.81
CA ASP A 652 -8.59 1.44 -4.32
C ASP A 652 -7.19 1.15 -3.75
N PHE A 653 -6.36 2.17 -3.58
CA PHE A 653 -5.03 2.03 -2.96
C PHE A 653 -5.11 1.73 -1.46
N MET A 654 -6.13 2.27 -0.78
CA MET A 654 -6.44 2.00 0.63
C MET A 654 -7.17 0.66 0.84
N ALA A 655 -7.57 -0.05 -0.21
CA ALA A 655 -8.29 -1.31 -0.09
C ALA A 655 -7.70 -2.32 0.94
N PRO A 656 -6.37 -2.51 1.04
CA PRO A 656 -5.78 -3.41 2.06
C PRO A 656 -6.04 -2.98 3.51
N THR A 657 -6.44 -1.73 3.72
CA THR A 657 -6.67 -1.13 5.04
C THR A 657 -8.12 -1.22 5.49
N ILE A 658 -9.02 -1.80 4.69
CA ILE A 658 -10.48 -1.79 4.94
C ILE A 658 -10.84 -2.31 6.35
N ASN A 659 -10.13 -3.33 6.84
CA ASN A 659 -10.35 -3.94 8.16
C ASN A 659 -9.28 -3.53 9.18
N TRP A 660 -8.58 -2.41 8.97
CA TRP A 660 -7.72 -1.84 10.01
C TRP A 660 -8.59 -1.11 11.03
N ASP A 661 -8.29 -1.30 12.31
CA ASP A 661 -9.12 -0.83 13.41
C ASP A 661 -10.62 -1.19 13.24
N PRO A 662 -10.94 -2.49 13.16
CA PRO A 662 -12.32 -2.93 12.93
C PRO A 662 -13.26 -2.61 14.11
N SER A 663 -12.73 -2.17 15.26
CA SER A 663 -13.53 -1.77 16.43
C SER A 663 -14.30 -0.47 16.21
N TYR A 664 -13.69 0.48 15.49
CA TYR A 664 -14.31 1.76 15.14
C TYR A 664 -14.58 1.87 13.63
N GLY A 665 -13.86 1.10 12.80
CA GLY A 665 -14.03 1.09 11.35
C GLY A 665 -13.58 2.41 10.72
N SER A 666 -12.60 3.10 11.30
CA SER A 666 -12.15 4.43 10.86
C SER A 666 -11.60 4.45 9.43
N TRP A 667 -11.00 3.34 8.99
CA TRP A 667 -10.53 3.18 7.60
C TRP A 667 -11.65 2.83 6.64
N ARG A 668 -12.59 1.97 7.08
CA ARG A 668 -13.82 1.64 6.35
C ARG A 668 -14.66 2.88 6.08
N ASP A 669 -14.90 3.69 7.10
CA ASP A 669 -15.66 4.94 7.00
C ASP A 669 -15.07 5.83 5.90
N ILE A 670 -13.78 6.13 5.93
CA ILE A 670 -13.16 7.02 4.94
C ILE A 670 -13.24 6.46 3.51
N ILE A 671 -13.18 5.14 3.34
CA ILE A 671 -13.40 4.50 2.04
C ILE A 671 -14.86 4.69 1.59
N GLU A 672 -15.83 4.49 2.49
CA GLU A 672 -17.26 4.56 2.21
C GLU A 672 -17.80 5.98 2.04
N THR A 673 -17.34 6.95 2.83
CA THR A 673 -18.05 8.21 3.07
C THR A 673 -17.29 9.46 2.64
N CYS A 674 -15.99 9.38 2.33
CA CYS A 674 -15.28 10.52 1.74
C CYS A 674 -15.59 10.59 0.24
N LEU A 675 -16.46 11.52 -0.17
CA LEU A 675 -17.02 11.57 -1.52
C LEU A 675 -16.49 12.76 -2.33
N LEU A 676 -16.53 12.63 -3.65
CA LEU A 676 -16.24 13.71 -4.58
C LEU A 676 -17.52 14.46 -4.95
N PHE A 677 -17.61 15.71 -4.55
CA PHE A 677 -18.69 16.62 -4.92
C PHE A 677 -18.24 17.59 -6.02
N ALA A 678 -18.03 17.04 -7.21
CA ALA A 678 -17.58 17.76 -8.39
C ALA A 678 -17.87 16.96 -9.67
N ASP A 679 -17.52 17.54 -10.81
CA ASP A 679 -17.39 16.79 -12.05
C ASP A 679 -16.19 15.83 -11.98
N PRO A 680 -16.40 14.50 -12.08
CA PRO A 680 -15.31 13.53 -11.97
C PRO A 680 -14.31 13.61 -13.14
N ALA A 681 -14.69 14.18 -14.29
CA ALA A 681 -13.79 14.35 -15.43
C ALA A 681 -12.99 15.66 -15.38
N GLN A 682 -13.31 16.57 -14.45
CA GLN A 682 -12.60 17.84 -14.29
C GLN A 682 -11.12 17.57 -14.01
N LYS A 683 -10.24 18.12 -14.86
CA LYS A 683 -8.79 18.00 -14.71
C LYS A 683 -8.24 19.08 -13.77
N ILE A 684 -7.44 18.68 -12.79
CA ILE A 684 -6.46 19.56 -12.14
C ILE A 684 -5.34 19.86 -13.14
N LYS A 685 -4.89 21.12 -13.16
CA LYS A 685 -3.91 21.59 -14.13
C LYS A 685 -2.58 21.82 -13.45
N SER A 686 -1.49 21.52 -14.17
CA SER A 686 -0.20 22.02 -13.73
C SER A 686 -0.15 23.56 -13.86
N PRO A 687 0.61 24.25 -13.00
CA PRO A 687 0.67 25.73 -12.92
C PRO A 687 1.04 26.43 -14.23
N GLU A 688 1.92 25.82 -15.00
CA GLU A 688 2.35 26.34 -16.29
C GLU A 688 2.35 25.22 -17.32
N LYS A 689 1.61 25.44 -18.40
CA LYS A 689 1.71 24.58 -19.57
C LYS A 689 2.90 25.04 -20.42
N PRO A 690 3.86 24.16 -20.72
CA PRO A 690 4.99 24.54 -21.55
C PRO A 690 4.51 25.01 -22.94
N GLU A 691 5.13 26.05 -23.52
CA GLU A 691 4.77 26.49 -24.88
C GLU A 691 4.92 25.35 -25.90
N HIS A 692 5.94 24.51 -25.70
CA HIS A 692 6.26 23.35 -26.52
C HIS A 692 6.73 22.23 -25.59
N ASN A 693 6.18 21.02 -25.73
CA ASN A 693 6.69 19.85 -25.01
C ASN A 693 6.23 18.54 -25.64
N ILE A 694 7.16 17.61 -25.84
CA ILE A 694 6.92 16.23 -26.27
C ILE A 694 7.58 15.28 -25.28
N GLY A 695 6.74 14.56 -24.53
CA GLY A 695 7.23 13.53 -23.62
C GLY A 695 6.89 12.13 -24.10
N ILE A 696 7.56 11.17 -23.48
CA ILE A 696 7.28 9.74 -23.59
C ILE A 696 6.67 9.30 -22.27
N GLN A 697 5.46 8.75 -22.33
CA GLN A 697 4.72 8.29 -21.16
C GLN A 697 5.20 6.92 -20.68
N ASN A 698 5.53 6.01 -21.60
CA ASN A 698 5.85 4.64 -21.24
C ASN A 698 6.82 3.97 -22.23
N LEU A 699 7.40 2.87 -21.77
CA LEU A 699 8.19 1.95 -22.57
C LEU A 699 7.66 0.53 -22.37
N GLY A 700 6.83 0.07 -23.31
CA GLY A 700 6.23 -1.25 -23.31
C GLY A 700 7.24 -2.34 -23.67
N VAL A 701 8.11 -2.67 -22.71
CA VAL A 701 9.04 -3.81 -22.74
C VAL A 701 9.24 -4.34 -21.31
N SER A 702 9.29 -5.66 -21.15
CA SER A 702 9.52 -6.29 -19.84
C SER A 702 11.00 -6.20 -19.43
N ASP A 703 11.30 -6.34 -18.14
CA ASP A 703 12.69 -6.40 -17.64
C ASP A 703 13.44 -7.64 -18.16
N HIS A 704 12.69 -8.70 -18.43
CA HIS A 704 13.17 -9.95 -19.03
C HIS A 704 12.33 -10.28 -20.25
N GLU A 705 13.00 -10.51 -21.37
CA GLU A 705 12.35 -10.83 -22.65
C GLU A 705 12.90 -12.14 -23.21
N PRO A 706 12.09 -12.93 -23.93
CA PRO A 706 12.56 -14.14 -24.57
C PRO A 706 13.65 -13.82 -25.60
N HIS A 707 14.61 -14.71 -25.72
CA HIS A 707 15.76 -14.52 -26.60
C HIS A 707 15.49 -14.98 -28.04
N ASP A 708 16.24 -14.49 -29.04
CA ASP A 708 16.16 -14.88 -30.46
C ASP A 708 14.73 -14.89 -31.04
N THR A 709 13.88 -13.98 -30.60
CA THR A 709 12.48 -13.91 -31.03
C THR A 709 12.04 -12.48 -31.35
N ASN A 710 10.95 -12.36 -32.08
CA ASN A 710 10.37 -11.05 -32.35
C ASN A 710 9.43 -10.67 -31.20
N ILE A 711 9.69 -9.52 -30.59
CA ILE A 711 8.81 -8.85 -29.64
C ILE A 711 8.31 -7.54 -30.23
N THR A 712 7.24 -7.00 -29.65
CA THR A 712 6.76 -5.66 -29.99
C THR A 712 7.11 -4.74 -28.84
N ILE A 713 7.91 -3.70 -29.12
CA ILE A 713 8.14 -2.62 -28.18
C ILE A 713 7.15 -1.51 -28.52
N SER A 714 6.23 -1.23 -27.60
CA SER A 714 5.28 -0.13 -27.74
C SER A 714 5.72 1.07 -26.90
N THR A 715 5.35 2.26 -27.34
CA THR A 715 5.51 3.48 -26.54
C THR A 715 4.34 4.41 -26.82
N THR A 716 3.93 5.14 -25.79
CA THR A 716 2.98 6.24 -25.89
C THR A 716 3.75 7.54 -25.76
N LEU A 717 3.66 8.39 -26.78
CA LEU A 717 4.13 9.77 -26.71
C LEU A 717 2.95 10.68 -26.43
N TYR A 718 3.25 11.82 -25.81
CA TYR A 718 2.29 12.90 -25.62
C TYR A 718 2.85 14.23 -26.08
N ASN A 719 1.95 15.13 -26.48
CA ASN A 719 2.25 16.55 -26.63
C ASN A 719 1.38 17.31 -25.62
N ASN A 720 1.95 17.71 -24.49
CA ASN A 720 1.28 18.58 -23.50
C ASN A 720 1.74 20.05 -23.62
N GLY A 721 2.38 20.42 -24.73
CA GLY A 721 2.71 21.80 -25.05
C GLY A 721 1.49 22.62 -25.51
N GLU A 722 1.57 23.95 -25.50
CA GLU A 722 0.51 24.82 -26.04
C GLU A 722 0.41 24.80 -27.58
N ASN A 723 1.41 24.22 -28.26
CA ASN A 723 1.56 24.24 -29.71
C ASN A 723 1.55 22.83 -30.33
N ASN A 724 1.05 22.77 -31.56
CA ASN A 724 1.19 21.58 -32.38
C ASN A 724 2.63 21.44 -32.84
N GLU A 725 3.17 20.23 -32.77
CA GLU A 725 4.52 19.94 -33.21
C GLU A 725 4.54 19.30 -34.59
N THR A 726 5.67 19.42 -35.26
CA THR A 726 5.86 18.81 -36.58
C THR A 726 7.21 18.15 -36.70
N ASN A 727 7.24 17.03 -37.42
CA ASN A 727 8.44 16.25 -37.68
C ASN A 727 9.17 15.80 -36.41
N VAL A 728 8.41 15.44 -35.36
CA VAL A 728 8.96 14.82 -34.15
C VAL A 728 9.54 13.47 -34.54
N CYS A 729 10.86 13.31 -34.43
CA CYS A 729 11.51 12.05 -34.73
C CYS A 729 11.68 11.26 -33.44
N VAL A 730 11.13 10.05 -33.41
CA VAL A 730 11.18 9.15 -32.28
C VAL A 730 12.10 7.99 -32.65
N SER A 731 13.12 7.77 -31.85
CA SER A 731 14.17 6.78 -32.07
C SER A 731 14.09 5.68 -31.02
N LEU A 732 14.04 4.43 -31.48
CA LEU A 732 14.30 3.26 -30.64
C LEU A 732 15.80 3.01 -30.63
N ARG A 733 16.38 2.92 -29.44
CA ARG A 733 17.82 2.79 -29.22
C ARG A 733 18.11 1.55 -28.38
N THR A 734 19.28 0.95 -28.63
CA THR A 734 19.88 -0.06 -27.74
C THR A 734 21.25 0.43 -27.29
N ASN A 735 21.49 0.44 -25.98
CA ASN A 735 22.72 0.96 -25.37
C ASN A 735 23.11 2.36 -25.92
N GLY A 736 22.12 3.25 -26.03
CA GLY A 736 22.27 4.60 -26.58
C GLY A 736 22.49 4.68 -28.10
N THR A 737 22.48 3.56 -28.83
CA THR A 737 22.63 3.51 -30.29
C THR A 737 21.28 3.38 -30.98
N GLU A 738 20.92 4.32 -31.85
CA GLU A 738 19.70 4.24 -32.65
C GLU A 738 19.67 3.00 -33.56
N ILE A 739 18.63 2.19 -33.40
CA ILE A 739 18.34 1.00 -34.21
C ILE A 739 17.39 1.36 -35.35
N THR A 740 16.32 2.08 -35.02
CA THR A 740 15.30 2.53 -35.96
C THR A 740 14.67 3.82 -35.45
N ASN A 741 14.06 4.57 -36.35
CA ASN A 741 13.29 5.76 -36.00
C ASN A 741 11.99 5.84 -36.79
N GLN A 742 11.06 6.63 -36.28
CA GLN A 742 9.81 6.99 -36.93
C GLN A 742 9.59 8.50 -36.76
N THR A 743 9.06 9.16 -37.79
CA THR A 743 8.73 10.57 -37.73
C THR A 743 7.22 10.76 -37.62
N ILE A 744 6.78 11.43 -36.55
CA ILE A 744 5.43 11.97 -36.43
C ILE A 744 5.41 13.30 -37.20
N VAL A 745 4.78 13.29 -38.38
CA VAL A 745 4.80 14.44 -39.30
C VAL A 745 4.08 15.65 -38.68
N PHE A 746 3.01 15.40 -37.95
CA PHE A 746 2.21 16.39 -37.24
C PHE A 746 1.73 15.75 -35.94
N PHE A 747 2.04 16.38 -34.82
CA PHE A 747 1.66 15.94 -33.50
C PHE A 747 0.82 17.05 -32.85
N GLU A 748 -0.49 16.84 -32.82
CA GLU A 748 -1.44 17.80 -32.29
C GLU A 748 -1.19 17.99 -30.78
N LYS A 749 -1.30 19.24 -30.32
CA LYS A 749 -1.23 19.54 -28.88
C LYS A 749 -2.37 18.85 -28.13
N ASP A 750 -2.14 18.55 -26.86
CA ASP A 750 -3.09 17.85 -26.00
C ASP A 750 -3.51 16.47 -26.52
N THR A 751 -2.63 15.82 -27.29
CA THR A 751 -2.90 14.48 -27.81
C THR A 751 -1.79 13.50 -27.50
N PHE A 752 -2.14 12.22 -27.62
CA PHE A 752 -1.22 11.10 -27.53
C PHE A 752 -1.02 10.47 -28.90
N THR A 753 0.11 9.80 -29.08
CA THR A 753 0.35 8.94 -30.24
C THR A 753 1.15 7.72 -29.81
N ASN A 754 0.66 6.54 -30.22
CA ASN A 754 1.35 5.29 -29.99
C ASN A 754 2.29 4.96 -31.16
N ILE A 755 3.50 4.50 -30.82
CA ILE A 755 4.45 3.94 -31.78
C ILE A 755 4.78 2.51 -31.35
N ASN A 756 4.75 1.60 -32.32
CA ASN A 756 5.09 0.20 -32.12
C ASN A 756 6.27 -0.16 -33.03
N TRP A 757 7.28 -0.80 -32.45
CA TRP A 757 8.41 -1.36 -33.19
C TRP A 757 8.42 -2.87 -33.08
N LEU A 758 8.65 -3.54 -34.21
CA LEU A 758 9.03 -4.94 -34.21
C LEU A 758 10.52 -5.03 -33.89
N TYR A 759 10.86 -5.56 -32.72
CA TYR A 759 12.24 -5.75 -32.28
C TYR A 759 12.57 -7.24 -32.25
N HIS A 760 13.71 -7.61 -32.84
CA HIS A 760 14.19 -8.98 -32.76
C HIS A 760 15.21 -9.06 -31.64
N THR A 761 14.87 -9.76 -30.56
CA THR A 761 15.71 -9.85 -29.39
C THR A 761 17.04 -10.53 -29.71
N PRO A 762 18.14 -10.12 -29.08
CA PRO A 762 19.41 -10.81 -29.19
C PRO A 762 19.28 -12.29 -28.80
N ASN A 763 20.20 -13.11 -29.32
CA ASN A 763 20.20 -14.53 -29.00
C ASN A 763 20.38 -14.81 -27.51
N HIS A 764 21.17 -14.00 -26.79
CA HIS A 764 21.31 -13.89 -25.33
C HIS A 764 22.00 -12.55 -25.06
N GLY A 765 21.85 -11.99 -23.87
CA GLY A 765 22.50 -10.71 -23.54
C GLY A 765 21.68 -9.89 -22.55
N TRP A 766 22.12 -8.66 -22.35
CA TRP A 766 21.30 -7.60 -21.80
C TRP A 766 21.64 -6.31 -22.52
N GLU A 767 20.68 -5.41 -22.63
CA GLU A 767 20.90 -4.08 -23.17
C GLU A 767 19.96 -3.07 -22.53
N TYR A 768 20.37 -1.81 -22.53
CA TYR A 768 19.44 -0.72 -22.25
C TYR A 768 18.61 -0.46 -23.50
N ILE A 769 17.31 -0.72 -23.42
CA ILE A 769 16.33 -0.30 -24.42
C ILE A 769 15.89 1.10 -24.03
N SER A 770 16.06 2.05 -24.94
CA SER A 770 15.53 3.40 -24.74
C SER A 770 14.74 3.87 -25.93
N VAL A 771 13.73 4.67 -25.65
CA VAL A 771 13.03 5.45 -26.67
C VAL A 771 13.33 6.90 -26.40
N ASN A 772 13.70 7.63 -27.46
CA ASN A 772 14.01 9.04 -27.38
C ASN A 772 13.28 9.82 -28.48
N ALA A 773 12.56 10.85 -28.09
CA ALA A 773 11.95 11.83 -28.97
C ALA A 773 12.90 13.03 -29.18
N THR A 774 13.04 13.49 -30.42
CA THR A 774 13.85 14.68 -30.71
C THR A 774 13.24 15.92 -30.07
N MET A 775 14.08 16.70 -29.40
CA MET A 775 13.69 18.00 -28.87
C MET A 775 13.11 18.90 -29.96
N VAL A 776 11.91 19.44 -29.73
CA VAL A 776 11.23 20.37 -30.64
C VAL A 776 11.65 21.81 -30.38
N PRO A 777 11.59 22.72 -31.36
CA PRO A 777 12.03 24.10 -31.16
C PRO A 777 11.21 24.84 -30.10
N GLY A 778 11.86 25.29 -29.02
CA GLY A 778 11.22 26.05 -27.95
C GLY A 778 10.80 25.20 -26.75
N GLU A 779 11.02 23.89 -26.80
CA GLU A 779 10.83 22.97 -25.69
C GLU A 779 11.91 23.19 -24.62
N ASN A 780 11.46 23.33 -23.37
CA ASN A 780 12.32 23.58 -22.20
C ASN A 780 12.36 22.38 -21.24
N ILE A 781 11.43 21.45 -21.37
CA ILE A 781 11.37 20.21 -20.60
C ILE A 781 11.87 19.13 -21.56
N THR A 782 12.95 18.46 -21.19
CA THR A 782 13.63 17.50 -22.09
C THR A 782 13.96 16.19 -21.40
N LEU A 783 13.66 16.10 -20.11
CA LEU A 783 13.90 14.91 -19.30
C LEU A 783 12.87 13.82 -19.60
N ASP A 784 11.66 14.21 -19.97
CA ASP A 784 10.56 13.35 -20.42
C ASP A 784 10.69 12.91 -21.89
N ASN A 785 11.65 13.45 -22.64
CA ASN A 785 11.88 13.07 -24.04
C ASN A 785 12.61 11.73 -24.19
N GLU A 786 13.10 11.14 -23.10
CA GLU A 786 13.78 9.85 -23.11
C GLU A 786 13.34 8.98 -21.94
N ILE A 787 12.93 7.77 -22.25
CA ILE A 787 12.72 6.71 -21.27
C ILE A 787 13.66 5.56 -21.59
N GLU A 788 14.27 4.99 -20.57
CA GLU A 788 15.23 3.90 -20.70
C GLU A 788 14.90 2.79 -19.69
N LYS A 789 14.99 1.55 -20.16
CA LYS A 789 14.82 0.36 -19.35
C LYS A 789 15.93 -0.64 -19.67
N LYS A 790 16.47 -1.28 -18.63
CA LYS A 790 17.42 -2.38 -18.79
C LYS A 790 16.64 -3.65 -19.07
N VAL A 791 16.95 -4.34 -20.17
CA VAL A 791 16.25 -5.55 -20.60
C VAL A 791 17.25 -6.69 -20.70
N ILE A 792 16.91 -7.83 -20.10
CA ILE A 792 17.73 -9.04 -20.05
C ILE A 792 17.11 -10.11 -20.95
N TYR A 793 17.95 -10.81 -21.73
CA TYR A 793 17.54 -11.85 -22.67
C TYR A 793 18.14 -13.20 -22.31
N GLY A 794 17.27 -14.13 -21.92
CA GLY A 794 17.62 -15.49 -21.56
C GLY A 794 17.68 -15.72 -20.04
N PRO A 795 18.51 -16.68 -19.58
CA PRO A 795 18.63 -16.99 -18.16
C PRO A 795 19.19 -15.83 -17.34
N ASP A 796 18.71 -15.67 -16.10
CA ASP A 796 19.19 -14.69 -15.11
C ASP A 796 19.00 -15.22 -13.69
N ILE A 797 20.09 -15.58 -13.04
CA ILE A 797 20.18 -16.06 -11.66
C ILE A 797 20.82 -14.96 -10.82
N ALA A 798 20.08 -14.47 -9.84
CA ALA A 798 20.52 -13.44 -8.92
C ALA A 798 20.75 -14.02 -7.52
N VAL A 799 21.79 -13.52 -6.84
CA VAL A 799 21.90 -13.57 -5.38
C VAL A 799 21.33 -12.25 -4.86
N ILE A 800 20.18 -12.34 -4.21
CA ILE A 800 19.40 -11.20 -3.75
C ILE A 800 19.92 -10.71 -2.40
N ASP A 801 20.32 -11.62 -1.49
CA ASP A 801 20.81 -11.26 -0.15
C ASP A 801 21.80 -12.29 0.44
N ILE A 802 22.50 -11.91 1.53
CA ILE A 802 23.41 -12.75 2.33
C ILE A 802 23.27 -12.51 3.84
N GLU A 803 23.20 -13.60 4.61
CA GLU A 803 23.28 -13.62 6.08
C GLU A 803 24.61 -14.24 6.54
N ALA A 804 25.37 -13.55 7.40
CA ALA A 804 26.62 -14.06 8.00
C ALA A 804 26.88 -13.44 9.39
N PRO A 805 27.64 -14.09 10.30
CA PRO A 805 27.97 -13.52 11.62
C PRO A 805 28.89 -12.30 11.52
N ASP A 806 28.84 -11.37 12.48
CA ASP A 806 29.73 -10.21 12.49
C ASP A 806 31.15 -10.54 13.01
N ILE A 807 31.21 -11.44 14.01
CA ILE A 807 32.46 -11.95 14.60
C ILE A 807 32.41 -13.48 14.65
N LEU A 808 33.46 -14.13 14.16
CA LEU A 808 33.63 -15.58 14.18
C LEU A 808 34.86 -15.96 15.02
N GLU A 809 34.69 -16.80 16.03
CA GLU A 809 35.84 -17.41 16.68
C GLU A 809 36.48 -18.43 15.72
N GLN A 810 37.77 -18.30 15.49
CA GLN A 810 38.47 -19.23 14.61
C GLN A 810 38.36 -20.67 15.13
N GLY A 811 37.72 -21.55 14.35
CA GLY A 811 37.47 -22.94 14.72
C GLY A 811 36.07 -23.23 15.25
N ASN A 812 35.24 -22.22 15.45
CA ASN A 812 33.84 -22.38 15.80
C ASN A 812 32.97 -22.18 14.56
N ALA A 813 32.19 -23.19 14.18
CA ALA A 813 31.46 -23.21 12.92
C ALA A 813 30.10 -22.51 13.03
N GLU A 814 29.83 -21.54 12.16
CA GLU A 814 28.58 -20.75 12.12
C GLU A 814 27.96 -20.77 10.72
N PRO A 815 26.63 -20.59 10.58
CA PRO A 815 25.96 -20.59 9.29
C PRO A 815 26.20 -19.29 8.50
N VAL A 816 26.30 -19.43 7.18
CA VAL A 816 26.25 -18.33 6.20
C VAL A 816 25.19 -18.68 5.17
N LYS A 817 24.15 -17.85 5.00
CA LYS A 817 23.06 -18.10 4.05
C LYS A 817 23.10 -17.11 2.89
N GLY A 818 22.72 -17.54 1.70
CA GLY A 818 22.42 -16.63 0.59
C GLY A 818 21.05 -16.91 0.03
N TYR A 819 20.37 -15.86 -0.44
CA TYR A 819 19.07 -15.93 -1.09
C TYR A 819 19.23 -15.83 -2.60
N ILE A 820 18.83 -16.86 -3.35
CA ILE A 820 19.05 -16.99 -4.80
C ILE A 820 17.70 -17.01 -5.51
N GLN A 821 17.56 -16.26 -6.60
CA GLN A 821 16.32 -16.20 -7.40
C GLN A 821 16.59 -16.36 -8.90
N ASN A 822 15.70 -17.07 -9.60
CA ASN A 822 15.68 -17.12 -11.05
C ASN A 822 14.73 -16.05 -11.61
N LEU A 823 15.31 -14.94 -12.04
CA LEU A 823 14.61 -13.82 -12.69
C LEU A 823 14.42 -14.06 -14.19
N GLY A 824 15.11 -15.04 -14.77
CA GLY A 824 15.05 -15.37 -16.19
C GLY A 824 13.79 -16.13 -16.60
N LEU A 825 13.56 -16.18 -17.92
CA LEU A 825 12.40 -16.85 -18.54
C LEU A 825 12.65 -18.33 -18.89
N THR A 826 13.65 -18.96 -18.28
CA THR A 826 14.00 -20.36 -18.48
C THR A 826 14.23 -21.06 -17.15
N ASN A 827 13.85 -22.34 -17.06
CA ASN A 827 14.15 -23.16 -15.87
C ASN A 827 15.64 -23.54 -15.89
N GLU A 828 16.31 -23.33 -14.77
CA GLU A 828 17.74 -23.57 -14.64
C GLU A 828 18.02 -24.71 -13.66
N ASN A 829 18.96 -25.59 -14.03
CA ASN A 829 19.29 -26.77 -13.23
C ASN A 829 20.80 -26.86 -13.01
N ASN A 830 21.21 -27.36 -11.85
CA ASN A 830 22.58 -27.46 -11.38
C ASN A 830 23.28 -26.09 -11.34
N ILE A 831 22.62 -25.10 -10.76
CA ILE A 831 23.16 -23.76 -10.49
C ILE A 831 24.20 -23.91 -9.38
N ASP A 832 25.49 -23.73 -9.70
CA ASP A 832 26.59 -23.89 -8.75
C ASP A 832 26.71 -22.66 -7.85
N ILE A 833 26.35 -22.77 -6.57
CA ILE A 833 26.45 -21.70 -5.57
C ILE A 833 27.73 -21.89 -4.73
N LEU A 834 28.52 -20.84 -4.57
CA LEU A 834 29.79 -20.84 -3.86
C LEU A 834 29.72 -19.96 -2.62
N LEU A 835 30.34 -20.41 -1.53
CA LEU A 835 30.74 -19.57 -0.42
C LEU A 835 32.18 -19.13 -0.62
N LEU A 836 32.45 -17.84 -0.55
CA LEU A 836 33.77 -17.23 -0.71
C LEU A 836 34.18 -16.50 0.58
N ALA A 837 35.46 -16.52 0.92
CA ALA A 837 36.09 -15.60 1.87
C ALA A 837 37.26 -14.89 1.18
N ASP A 838 37.18 -13.56 1.02
CA ASP A 838 38.15 -12.75 0.25
C ASP A 838 38.49 -13.39 -1.11
N ASP A 839 37.45 -13.70 -1.89
CA ASP A 839 37.51 -14.36 -3.20
C ASP A 839 38.01 -15.83 -3.19
N THR A 840 38.28 -16.40 -2.03
CA THR A 840 38.69 -17.81 -1.90
C THR A 840 37.47 -18.71 -1.66
N ILE A 841 37.26 -19.70 -2.52
CA ILE A 841 36.17 -20.68 -2.34
C ILE A 841 36.39 -21.49 -1.07
N ILE A 842 35.42 -21.39 -0.17
CA ILE A 842 35.35 -22.09 1.11
C ILE A 842 34.49 -23.35 0.98
N ASP A 843 33.32 -23.22 0.37
CA ASP A 843 32.37 -24.31 0.16
C ASP A 843 31.54 -24.07 -1.11
N SER A 844 30.83 -25.09 -1.59
CA SER A 844 29.98 -25.01 -2.78
C SER A 844 28.85 -26.03 -2.72
N THR A 845 27.70 -25.67 -3.28
CA THR A 845 26.56 -26.58 -3.50
C THR A 845 25.90 -26.29 -4.85
N SER A 846 24.88 -27.07 -5.21
CA SER A 846 24.12 -26.87 -6.44
C SER A 846 22.62 -26.92 -6.18
N ILE A 847 21.85 -26.03 -6.82
CA ILE A 847 20.38 -25.99 -6.74
C ILE A 847 19.75 -25.99 -8.14
N ASP A 848 18.45 -26.27 -8.20
CA ASP A 848 17.62 -26.13 -9.40
C ASP A 848 16.55 -25.06 -9.09
N LEU A 849 16.26 -24.17 -10.05
CA LEU A 849 15.22 -23.14 -9.91
C LEU A 849 14.40 -23.05 -11.20
N ASN A 850 13.08 -23.20 -11.09
CA ASN A 850 12.14 -22.92 -12.17
C ASN A 850 12.00 -21.40 -12.40
N ILE A 851 11.35 -21.01 -13.49
CA ILE A 851 11.04 -19.60 -13.80
C ILE A 851 10.31 -18.96 -12.61
N GLY A 852 10.84 -17.83 -12.12
CA GLY A 852 10.28 -17.08 -11.00
C GLY A 852 10.55 -17.66 -9.60
N GLU A 853 11.21 -18.82 -9.51
CA GLU A 853 11.47 -19.51 -8.24
C GLU A 853 12.67 -18.89 -7.50
N SER A 854 12.61 -18.90 -6.17
CA SER A 854 13.68 -18.47 -5.26
C SER A 854 14.00 -19.51 -4.20
N ALA A 855 15.24 -19.57 -3.71
CA ALA A 855 15.64 -20.47 -2.64
C ALA A 855 16.79 -19.92 -1.78
N PHE A 856 16.78 -20.29 -0.50
CA PHE A 856 17.95 -20.12 0.37
C PHE A 856 18.97 -21.24 0.19
N VAL A 857 20.24 -20.86 0.23
CA VAL A 857 21.38 -21.77 0.31
C VAL A 857 22.18 -21.48 1.58
N THR A 858 22.29 -22.47 2.46
CA THR A 858 23.04 -22.37 3.72
C THR A 858 24.36 -23.12 3.64
N PHE A 859 25.44 -22.46 4.04
CA PHE A 859 26.78 -23.00 4.24
C PHE A 859 27.16 -22.96 5.72
N ILE A 860 28.13 -23.78 6.12
CA ILE A 860 28.70 -23.77 7.48
C ILE A 860 30.18 -23.36 7.38
N TRP A 861 30.56 -22.29 8.08
CA TRP A 861 31.91 -21.74 8.03
C TRP A 861 32.54 -21.58 9.42
N ASP A 862 33.75 -22.11 9.59
CA ASP A 862 34.47 -22.16 10.87
C ASP A 862 35.71 -21.25 10.93
N GLY A 863 36.02 -20.52 9.85
CA GLY A 863 37.20 -19.65 9.78
C GLY A 863 38.55 -20.38 9.88
N LEU A 864 38.60 -21.71 9.96
CA LEU A 864 39.86 -22.47 10.09
C LEU A 864 40.72 -22.36 8.84
N THR A 865 40.08 -22.43 7.68
CA THR A 865 40.72 -22.36 6.36
C THR A 865 41.15 -20.93 6.02
N SER A 866 40.37 -19.93 6.44
CA SER A 866 40.61 -18.52 6.15
C SER A 866 41.73 -17.94 7.01
N GLY A 867 41.78 -18.26 8.31
CA GLY A 867 42.73 -17.68 9.26
C GLY A 867 42.10 -16.57 10.11
N THR A 868 42.89 -15.87 10.93
CA THR A 868 42.42 -14.67 11.65
C THR A 868 42.55 -13.42 10.77
N GLY A 869 41.55 -12.54 10.82
CA GLY A 869 41.44 -11.39 9.93
C GLY A 869 40.00 -10.90 9.77
N ILE A 870 39.80 -9.87 8.97
CA ILE A 870 38.48 -9.47 8.49
C ILE A 870 38.35 -10.01 7.07
N TYR A 871 37.32 -10.80 6.82
CA TYR A 871 37.07 -11.43 5.54
C TYR A 871 35.79 -10.87 4.94
N ASN A 872 35.82 -10.57 3.65
CA ASN A 872 34.61 -10.33 2.87
C ASN A 872 34.00 -11.69 2.50
N ILE A 873 33.00 -12.10 3.28
CA ILE A 873 32.27 -13.34 3.05
C ILE A 873 31.23 -13.09 1.98
N SER A 874 31.21 -13.93 0.95
CA SER A 874 30.30 -13.76 -0.17
C SER A 874 29.60 -15.05 -0.55
N VAL A 875 28.33 -14.96 -0.88
CA VAL A 875 27.63 -16.02 -1.60
C VAL A 875 27.61 -15.63 -3.07
N PHE A 876 28.07 -16.55 -3.91
CA PHE A 876 28.22 -16.35 -5.34
C PHE A 876 27.50 -17.43 -6.13
N ALA A 877 26.53 -17.05 -6.96
CA ALA A 877 25.94 -17.96 -7.94
C ALA A 877 26.80 -17.98 -9.21
N ASN A 878 27.32 -19.14 -9.60
CA ASN A 878 27.99 -19.23 -10.90
C ASN A 878 26.98 -18.97 -12.00
N PRO A 879 27.32 -18.13 -13.00
CA PRO A 879 26.45 -17.91 -14.13
C PRO A 879 26.10 -19.24 -14.83
N VAL A 880 24.81 -19.46 -15.06
CA VAL A 880 24.33 -20.62 -15.81
C VAL A 880 24.62 -20.47 -17.30
N THR A 881 24.30 -21.49 -18.09
CA THR A 881 24.66 -21.49 -19.51
C THR A 881 23.91 -20.37 -20.24
N ASN A 882 24.68 -19.48 -20.86
CA ASN A 882 24.21 -18.29 -21.59
C ASN A 882 23.60 -17.17 -20.72
N GLU A 883 23.70 -17.29 -19.40
CA GLU A 883 23.51 -16.15 -18.52
C GLU A 883 24.60 -15.10 -18.77
N SER A 884 24.16 -13.87 -19.03
CA SER A 884 25.04 -12.81 -19.54
C SER A 884 25.05 -11.57 -18.67
N TYR A 885 23.99 -11.36 -17.87
CA TYR A 885 23.92 -10.30 -16.89
C TYR A 885 24.55 -10.81 -15.61
N THR A 886 25.87 -10.59 -15.45
CA THR A 886 26.64 -11.19 -14.34
C THR A 886 26.96 -10.24 -13.18
N SER A 887 26.16 -9.19 -12.96
CA SER A 887 26.38 -8.25 -11.86
C SER A 887 25.57 -8.53 -10.60
N ASN A 888 24.57 -9.40 -10.68
CA ASN A 888 23.66 -9.76 -9.59
C ASN A 888 24.00 -11.12 -8.95
N GLN A 889 25.13 -11.74 -9.27
CA GLN A 889 25.49 -13.10 -8.84
C GLN A 889 26.18 -13.13 -7.48
N ILE A 890 26.44 -11.97 -6.87
CA ILE A 890 27.21 -11.92 -5.64
C ILE A 890 26.57 -10.97 -4.64
N GLN A 891 26.48 -11.44 -3.40
CA GLN A 891 26.27 -10.60 -2.22
C GLN A 891 27.36 -10.88 -1.21
N SER A 892 27.76 -9.86 -0.45
CA SER A 892 28.87 -9.96 0.49
C SER A 892 28.60 -9.26 1.83
N LYS A 893 29.17 -9.82 2.91
CA LYS A 893 29.18 -9.25 4.26
C LYS A 893 30.59 -9.37 4.86
N LEU A 894 31.04 -8.35 5.59
CA LEU A 894 32.32 -8.39 6.31
C LEU A 894 32.19 -9.18 7.61
N VAL A 895 33.09 -10.14 7.82
CA VAL A 895 33.13 -10.96 9.04
C VAL A 895 34.51 -10.93 9.66
N LYS A 896 34.60 -10.63 10.96
CA LYS A 896 35.86 -10.62 11.70
C LYS A 896 36.14 -11.98 12.32
N VAL A 897 37.13 -12.70 11.80
CA VAL A 897 37.60 -13.98 12.35
C VAL A 897 38.78 -13.74 13.28
N GLY A 898 38.70 -14.22 14.52
CA GLY A 898 39.73 -13.93 15.51
C GLY A 898 39.85 -14.96 16.62
N SER A 899 40.87 -14.76 17.44
CA SER A 899 40.92 -15.37 18.76
C SER A 899 40.15 -14.46 19.72
N ILE A 900 39.13 -15.01 20.37
CA ILE A 900 38.42 -14.30 21.43
C ILE A 900 39.27 -14.40 22.70
N THR A 901 39.63 -13.25 23.28
CA THR A 901 40.37 -13.20 24.55
C THR A 901 39.39 -12.92 25.67
N THR A 902 39.30 -13.83 26.62
CA THR A 902 38.46 -13.63 27.82
C THR A 902 39.07 -12.54 28.71
N MET A 903 38.45 -11.35 28.70
CA MET A 903 38.89 -10.19 29.49
C MET A 903 38.44 -10.26 30.95
N PHE A 904 37.27 -10.82 31.16
CA PHE A 904 36.71 -11.05 32.48
C PHE A 904 35.95 -12.37 32.43
N THR A 905 36.16 -13.20 33.44
CA THR A 905 35.39 -14.41 33.70
C THR A 905 35.31 -14.53 35.21
N ASP A 906 34.13 -14.88 35.70
CA ASP A 906 33.88 -15.10 37.11
C ASP A 906 32.94 -16.29 37.23
N ASP A 907 33.41 -17.34 37.91
CA ASP A 907 32.64 -18.51 38.31
C ASP A 907 31.93 -18.28 39.67
N PHE A 908 32.14 -17.11 40.27
CA PHE A 908 31.61 -16.69 41.56
C PHE A 908 32.16 -17.42 42.79
N GLU A 909 33.23 -18.20 42.68
CA GLU A 909 33.82 -18.88 43.85
C GLU A 909 34.52 -17.93 44.83
N ASP A 910 35.16 -16.90 44.29
CA ASP A 910 35.94 -15.88 45.01
C ASP A 910 35.34 -14.48 44.83
N GLU A 911 35.45 -13.63 45.86
CA GLU A 911 34.93 -12.26 45.83
C GLU A 911 35.71 -11.38 44.82
N ASN A 912 35.16 -11.26 43.60
CA ASN A 912 35.78 -10.57 42.47
C ASN A 912 35.19 -9.17 42.18
N GLY A 913 34.59 -8.54 43.19
CA GLY A 913 34.17 -7.13 43.14
C GLY A 913 32.74 -6.87 42.70
N TRP A 914 31.92 -7.91 42.58
CA TRP A 914 30.47 -7.78 42.46
C TRP A 914 29.88 -7.16 43.72
N THR A 915 28.89 -6.29 43.54
CA THR A 915 28.19 -5.63 44.65
C THR A 915 26.71 -5.85 44.56
N VAL A 916 26.07 -5.99 45.71
CA VAL A 916 24.61 -6.10 45.82
C VAL A 916 24.06 -4.76 46.27
N GLU A 917 23.08 -4.25 45.54
CA GLU A 917 22.29 -3.07 45.90
C GLU A 917 20.84 -3.50 46.07
N ASP A 918 20.21 -3.08 47.17
CA ASP A 918 18.86 -3.51 47.52
C ASP A 918 17.92 -2.31 47.57
N ASP A 919 16.70 -2.48 47.08
CA ASP A 919 15.62 -1.51 47.26
C ASP A 919 15.30 -1.32 48.77
N PRO A 920 15.01 -0.10 49.25
CA PRO A 920 14.60 0.15 50.63
C PRO A 920 13.43 -0.69 51.17
N TYR A 921 12.61 -1.29 50.30
CA TYR A 921 11.41 -2.04 50.66
C TYR A 921 11.61 -3.56 50.74
N ILE A 922 12.76 -4.10 50.29
CA ILE A 922 13.03 -5.55 50.32
C ILE A 922 12.93 -6.11 51.75
N THR A 923 12.18 -7.20 51.92
CA THR A 923 12.05 -7.88 53.23
C THR A 923 12.79 -9.21 53.29
N THR A 924 12.89 -9.95 52.18
CA THR A 924 13.70 -11.17 52.00
C THR A 924 14.21 -11.29 50.54
N GLY A 925 15.12 -12.21 50.23
CA GLY A 925 15.57 -12.42 48.84
C GLY A 925 16.81 -11.67 48.35
N THR A 926 17.50 -10.90 49.21
CA THR A 926 18.76 -10.23 48.84
C THR A 926 19.75 -11.21 48.21
N TRP A 927 20.42 -10.80 47.13
CA TRP A 927 21.49 -11.58 46.50
C TRP A 927 22.59 -11.91 47.52
N GLU A 928 22.95 -13.19 47.60
CA GLU A 928 24.12 -13.64 48.34
C GLU A 928 24.92 -14.67 47.55
N ARG A 929 26.22 -14.66 47.77
CA ARG A 929 27.13 -15.63 47.16
C ARG A 929 27.21 -16.86 48.04
N GLY A 930 26.85 -18.02 47.50
CA GLY A 930 26.82 -19.25 48.27
C GLY A 930 26.73 -20.51 47.42
N ILE A 931 26.86 -21.67 48.08
CA ILE A 931 26.56 -22.96 47.46
C ILE A 931 25.04 -23.10 47.47
N PRO A 932 24.37 -23.36 46.34
CA PRO A 932 22.92 -23.50 46.35
C PRO A 932 22.45 -24.56 47.34
N VAL A 933 21.46 -24.20 48.18
CA VAL A 933 20.86 -25.03 49.23
C VAL A 933 19.40 -25.30 48.86
N GLY A 934 18.93 -26.54 48.97
CA GLY A 934 17.52 -26.89 48.65
C GLY A 934 17.40 -28.02 47.64
N GLY A 935 18.45 -28.25 46.85
CA GLY A 935 18.50 -29.36 45.89
C GLY A 935 17.58 -29.17 44.68
N GLY A 936 17.09 -27.94 44.44
CA GLY A 936 16.13 -27.62 43.40
C GLY A 936 14.71 -28.07 43.68
N ASP A 937 14.38 -28.34 44.95
CA ASP A 937 13.06 -28.80 45.37
C ASP A 937 11.96 -27.74 45.11
N ARG A 938 12.33 -26.46 44.94
CA ARG A 938 11.42 -25.36 44.53
C ARG A 938 11.94 -24.58 43.33
N GLY A 939 12.62 -25.26 42.41
CA GLY A 939 13.14 -24.67 41.18
C GLY A 939 14.42 -23.84 41.38
N ASP A 940 14.84 -23.61 42.63
CA ASP A 940 16.16 -23.11 42.96
C ASP A 940 17.24 -23.92 42.21
N PRO A 941 18.36 -23.31 41.81
CA PRO A 941 19.41 -24.06 41.15
C PRO A 941 19.92 -25.15 42.09
N ALA A 942 19.72 -26.43 41.76
CA ALA A 942 20.22 -27.53 42.59
C ALA A 942 21.76 -27.53 42.72
N PHE A 943 22.42 -26.97 41.69
CA PHE A 943 23.85 -26.76 41.56
C PHE A 943 24.08 -25.48 40.75
N ASP A 944 25.25 -24.89 40.88
CA ASP A 944 25.72 -23.81 40.01
C ASP A 944 25.94 -24.31 38.56
N TYR A 945 25.86 -23.40 37.57
CA TYR A 945 25.86 -23.73 36.13
C TYR A 945 27.08 -24.55 35.69
N ASP A 946 28.27 -24.18 36.17
CA ASP A 946 29.51 -24.84 35.80
C ASP A 946 29.93 -25.96 36.77
N GLY A 947 29.20 -26.11 37.88
CA GLY A 947 29.41 -27.13 38.90
C GLY A 947 30.65 -26.91 39.77
N SER A 948 31.18 -25.69 39.84
CA SER A 948 32.34 -25.29 40.63
C SER A 948 32.04 -25.23 42.14
N GLY A 949 30.82 -24.87 42.51
CA GLY A 949 30.24 -24.98 43.84
C GLY A 949 29.36 -23.80 44.25
N LYS A 950 29.77 -22.56 43.98
CA LYS A 950 29.09 -21.33 44.39
C LYS A 950 28.64 -20.50 43.20
N CYS A 951 27.47 -19.90 43.33
CA CYS A 951 27.00 -18.82 42.48
C CYS A 951 26.40 -17.71 43.34
N PHE A 952 25.95 -16.62 42.72
CA PHE A 952 24.99 -15.74 43.39
C PHE A 952 23.60 -16.35 43.33
N VAL A 953 22.91 -16.33 44.46
CA VAL A 953 21.56 -16.85 44.68
C VAL A 953 20.80 -15.92 45.61
N THR A 954 19.49 -15.88 45.51
CA THR A 954 18.60 -15.10 46.38
C THR A 954 18.22 -15.93 47.62
N ASP A 955 18.39 -15.36 48.82
CA ASP A 955 18.04 -15.94 50.15
C ASP A 955 18.27 -17.47 50.30
N ASN A 956 19.54 -17.89 50.32
CA ASN A 956 20.04 -19.26 50.15
C ASN A 956 19.80 -20.21 51.37
N ARG A 957 18.55 -20.59 51.64
CA ARG A 957 18.15 -21.46 52.78
C ARG A 957 17.01 -22.45 52.49
N ASP A 958 17.17 -23.73 52.85
CA ASP A 958 16.17 -24.82 52.69
C ASP A 958 14.70 -24.40 52.95
N GLY A 959 13.92 -24.12 51.89
CA GLY A 959 12.52 -23.69 51.97
C GLY A 959 12.06 -22.52 51.08
N ASP A 960 12.08 -21.29 51.59
CA ASP A 960 11.50 -20.06 50.98
C ASP A 960 12.66 -19.12 50.60
N TYR A 961 12.85 -18.86 49.30
CA TYR A 961 14.04 -18.22 48.69
C TYR A 961 13.68 -17.11 47.68
N ASP A 962 12.40 -16.76 47.64
CA ASP A 962 11.81 -15.71 46.81
C ASP A 962 12.30 -14.32 47.23
N ILE A 963 12.15 -13.36 46.32
CA ILE A 963 12.37 -11.95 46.62
C ILE A 963 11.06 -11.35 47.11
N ASP A 964 11.03 -10.89 48.36
CA ASP A 964 9.82 -10.34 48.97
C ASP A 964 9.87 -8.81 49.06
N ASP A 965 8.78 -8.16 48.63
CA ASP A 965 8.45 -6.73 48.83
C ASP A 965 9.47 -5.71 48.26
N GLY A 966 10.39 -6.10 47.35
CA GLY A 966 11.38 -5.19 46.76
C GLY A 966 12.23 -5.82 45.63
N ILE A 967 13.29 -5.12 45.20
CA ILE A 967 14.23 -5.56 44.14
C ILE A 967 15.64 -5.64 44.72
N THR A 968 16.44 -6.62 44.29
CA THR A 968 17.88 -6.72 44.58
C THR A 968 18.69 -6.78 43.28
N TRP A 969 19.66 -5.87 43.13
CA TRP A 969 20.54 -5.78 41.96
C TRP A 969 21.90 -6.39 42.26
N LEU A 970 22.36 -7.29 41.38
CA LEU A 970 23.74 -7.77 41.37
C LEU A 970 24.54 -7.00 40.31
N ILE A 971 25.40 -6.09 40.77
CA ILE A 971 26.16 -5.17 39.93
C ILE A 971 27.58 -5.73 39.72
N SER A 972 27.99 -5.84 38.46
CA SER A 972 29.32 -6.31 38.09
C SER A 972 30.43 -5.33 38.50
N PRO A 973 31.67 -5.83 38.73
CA PRO A 973 32.82 -4.93 38.82
C PRO A 973 33.00 -4.19 37.49
N ASN A 974 33.61 -3.00 37.51
CA ASN A 974 33.93 -2.30 36.26
C ASN A 974 34.86 -3.13 35.37
N ILE A 975 34.33 -3.62 34.24
CA ILE A 975 35.10 -4.33 33.20
C ILE A 975 35.62 -3.29 32.21
N ASN A 976 36.94 -3.04 32.23
CA ASN A 976 37.56 -2.09 31.31
C ASN A 976 37.79 -2.75 29.94
N ILE A 977 37.15 -2.21 28.91
CA ILE A 977 37.29 -2.61 27.51
C ILE A 977 37.97 -1.53 26.65
N ASP A 978 38.57 -0.49 27.27
CA ASP A 978 39.13 0.69 26.59
C ASP A 978 40.29 0.35 25.63
N SER A 979 40.90 -0.83 25.77
CA SER A 979 41.97 -1.33 24.90
C SER A 979 41.51 -2.22 23.74
N GLU A 980 40.23 -2.61 23.72
CA GLU A 980 39.67 -3.53 22.74
C GLU A 980 38.86 -2.78 21.68
N LEU A 981 38.90 -3.26 20.44
CA LEU A 981 38.19 -2.63 19.32
C LEU A 981 36.74 -3.13 19.20
N ASP A 982 36.47 -4.37 19.60
CA ASP A 982 35.17 -5.05 19.53
C ASP A 982 35.04 -6.01 20.74
N ALA A 983 33.85 -6.12 21.35
CA ALA A 983 33.63 -6.93 22.56
C ALA A 983 32.44 -7.88 22.41
N LYS A 984 32.57 -9.10 22.97
CA LYS A 984 31.52 -10.12 23.09
C LYS A 984 31.32 -10.44 24.56
N ILE A 985 30.07 -10.56 25.02
CA ILE A 985 29.72 -10.93 26.39
C ILE A 985 28.93 -12.25 26.34
N ASP A 986 29.35 -13.20 27.17
CA ASP A 986 28.68 -14.50 27.36
C ASP A 986 28.43 -14.67 28.89
N TYR A 987 27.22 -15.05 29.30
CA TYR A 987 26.88 -15.32 30.71
C TYR A 987 25.86 -16.46 30.86
N ALA A 988 25.79 -17.04 32.06
CA ALA A 988 24.80 -18.06 32.42
C ALA A 988 23.92 -17.54 33.56
N LEU A 989 22.61 -17.65 33.39
CA LEU A 989 21.61 -17.23 34.35
C LEU A 989 20.68 -18.40 34.64
N TRP A 990 20.41 -18.66 35.92
CA TRP A 990 19.37 -19.58 36.35
C TRP A 990 18.30 -18.77 37.07
N TYR A 991 17.10 -18.80 36.52
CA TYR A 991 15.93 -18.13 37.04
C TYR A 991 14.79 -19.14 37.04
N THR A 992 14.07 -19.20 38.16
CA THR A 992 12.81 -19.92 38.25
C THR A 992 11.82 -18.99 38.93
N ASN A 993 10.58 -19.05 38.48
CA ASN A 993 9.45 -18.46 39.18
C ASN A 993 8.37 -19.53 39.40
N ASP A 994 8.69 -20.81 39.22
CA ASP A 994 7.66 -21.86 39.13
C ASP A 994 7.08 -22.26 40.51
N TYR A 995 7.64 -21.72 41.60
CA TYR A 995 7.31 -22.07 42.98
C TYR A 995 7.33 -20.83 43.88
N GLY A 996 6.30 -20.63 44.70
CA GLY A 996 6.17 -19.36 45.43
C GLY A 996 4.84 -19.26 46.15
N ASN A 997 4.60 -18.14 46.83
CA ASN A 997 3.23 -17.74 47.13
C ASN A 997 2.50 -17.25 45.87
N ASP A 998 3.24 -16.77 44.85
CA ASP A 998 2.69 -16.36 43.55
C ASP A 998 3.54 -16.85 42.35
N PRO A 999 3.66 -18.17 42.16
CA PRO A 999 4.51 -18.74 41.12
C PRO A 999 4.10 -18.28 39.71
N ASN A 1000 5.09 -17.92 38.89
CA ASN A 1000 5.03 -17.32 37.56
C ASN A 1000 4.66 -15.83 37.54
N ASN A 1001 4.45 -15.20 38.71
CA ASN A 1001 4.13 -13.76 38.83
C ASN A 1001 5.16 -12.95 39.66
N ASP A 1002 6.11 -13.59 40.35
CA ASP A 1002 7.20 -12.93 41.10
C ASP A 1002 8.43 -12.66 40.18
N LEU A 1003 8.77 -11.40 39.88
CA LEU A 1003 9.91 -11.03 39.00
C LEU A 1003 11.29 -11.30 39.59
#